data_AF-A0A7C0VFB1-F1
#
_entry.id   AF-A0A7C0VFB1-F1
#
_cell.length_a   1.000
_cell.length_b   1.000
_cell.length_c   1.000
_cell.angle_alpha   90.00
_cell.angle_beta   90.00
_cell.angle_gamma   90.00
#
_symmetry.space_group_name_H-M   'P 1'
#
loop_
_entity.id
_entity.type
_entity.pdbx_description
1 polymer ?
#
loop_
_entity_poly.entity_id
_entity_poly.type
_entity_poly.pdbx_seq_one_letter_code
_entity_poly.pdbx_strand_id
1 'polypeptide(L)'
;MKKQTSALTLLLLIALTLTNLWILPPAMGVKPPEVPGGGEYWLDQGVLHNDTYFLYPWEKESIRIGFSKYGEMINYPEGVGLRLGDVDAFANNMVPVKDWCSGWIMDIHYTQGGYLRNVWAYALFSDRTVEGVDGPWQNMQKTKDASDPGDTPGGRRTNGYAESEPIRLIYDGPRMAIYLLNTTIYDKDKAQDGVPLVSLTIQLVFNKVKKYVLEIKDIKRVDNNKMDGPFQIEFSQRTQWDLGLSSAPRSYAEFYDNLTTVYYKHPFYHNGRDGVPAYYDLCQIISQPQDPEEEPLVGFAAFWPPLISKWVTETYNVRRLSDDVDVPSLLSTMETYEHLAQLPTSADDLVDPWIVYDELTGEIIILLPKKPVAYPRGNGEWETAPWLFRQEPNGEFAKLLREKPGVPGQWWWDADFGPYGAVRIKPFQWGWGDLFKVVYKRVMKGHTNKTSTALDCMEPEFEPGEEVLTYGMYSEPETPYVFAEWDFDLDLDHPENSTHQFRCVSVYGLTKLHDGVDPEMPEGSPAGEFRIDSEVQYLLDGVFNPLDLRTAAHKDTFRWCQKGMATSTIVLESHLYDKYGNRRDCLEEAHRVWVPDKWGEYCSDSEKVILYTSSGPRLLKRDVDYTISGNTITLLDYTPGDTYKV
;
A
#
# COMPACT_ATOMS: atom_id res chain seq x y z
N MET A 1 -12.54 64.68 44.20
CA MET A 1 -11.41 64.22 43.35
C MET A 1 -11.68 62.77 43.00
N LYS A 2 -12.47 62.47 41.97
CA LYS A 2 -12.16 62.35 40.52
C LYS A 2 -11.08 61.30 40.18
N LYS A 3 -11.54 60.16 39.66
CA LYS A 3 -10.92 59.30 38.61
C LYS A 3 -9.43 58.95 38.77
N GLN A 4 -9.02 58.23 39.82
CA GLN A 4 -7.68 57.61 39.83
C GLN A 4 -7.65 56.10 40.08
N THR A 5 -8.73 55.48 40.58
CA THR A 5 -8.75 54.05 40.90
C THR A 5 -9.08 53.12 39.72
N SER A 6 -9.65 53.61 38.62
CA SER A 6 -10.00 52.76 37.47
C SER A 6 -8.85 52.56 36.47
N ALA A 7 -7.93 53.53 36.35
CA ALA A 7 -6.80 53.43 35.42
C ALA A 7 -5.71 52.49 35.94
N LEU A 8 -5.46 52.48 37.25
CA LEU A 8 -4.41 51.65 37.85
C LEU A 8 -4.77 50.16 37.82
N THR A 9 -6.05 49.80 38.05
CA THR A 9 -6.51 48.42 37.97
C THR A 9 -6.54 47.91 36.53
N LEU A 10 -6.87 48.77 35.56
CA LEU A 10 -6.83 48.43 34.14
C LEU A 10 -5.38 48.29 33.64
N LEU A 11 -4.45 49.14 34.10
CA LEU A 11 -3.02 49.01 33.83
C LEU A 11 -2.42 47.76 34.48
N LEU A 12 -2.83 47.39 35.70
CA LEU A 12 -2.41 46.14 36.33
C LEU A 12 -2.95 44.91 35.58
N LEU A 13 -4.21 44.95 35.12
CA LEU A 13 -4.79 43.86 34.34
C LEU A 13 -4.10 43.71 32.98
N ILE A 14 -3.83 44.82 32.29
CA ILE A 14 -3.11 44.85 31.01
C ILE A 14 -1.66 44.37 31.20
N ALA A 15 -0.99 44.79 32.28
CA ALA A 15 0.35 44.31 32.62
C ALA A 15 0.36 42.81 32.95
N LEU A 16 -0.62 42.29 33.70
CA LEU A 16 -0.75 40.85 33.97
C LEU A 16 -1.11 40.03 32.73
N THR A 17 -1.91 40.56 31.79
CA THR A 17 -2.18 39.89 30.52
C THR A 17 -1.01 39.94 29.56
N LEU A 18 -0.22 41.04 29.58
CA LEU A 18 0.99 41.17 28.77
C LEU A 18 2.13 40.31 29.33
N THR A 19 2.27 40.11 30.64
CA THR A 19 3.31 39.21 31.18
C THR A 19 3.02 37.72 30.94
N ASN A 20 1.74 37.32 30.77
CA ASN A 20 1.38 35.95 30.40
C ASN A 20 1.55 35.64 28.90
N LEU A 21 1.72 36.67 28.04
CA LEU A 21 1.98 36.50 26.61
C LEU A 21 3.46 36.27 26.25
N TRP A 22 4.38 36.37 27.22
CA TRP A 22 5.83 36.24 26.99
C TRP A 22 6.47 34.96 27.57
N ILE A 23 5.68 34.04 28.14
CA ILE A 23 6.17 32.76 28.69
C ILE A 23 5.35 31.56 28.20
N LEU A 24 4.56 31.72 27.14
CA LEU A 24 4.29 30.57 26.30
C LEU A 24 5.46 30.53 25.31
N PRO A 25 6.41 29.57 25.42
CA PRO A 25 7.18 29.25 24.24
C PRO A 25 6.16 29.07 23.12
N PRO A 26 6.41 29.56 21.89
CA PRO A 26 5.61 29.09 20.77
C PRO A 26 5.50 27.59 20.93
N ALA A 27 4.30 27.02 20.79
CA ALA A 27 4.14 25.58 20.79
C ALA A 27 4.98 25.07 19.60
N MET A 28 6.29 24.93 19.83
CA MET A 28 7.22 24.28 18.96
C MET A 28 6.72 22.87 19.02
N GLY A 29 6.19 22.38 17.91
CA GLY A 29 5.80 20.98 17.80
C GLY A 29 6.97 20.17 18.36
N VAL A 30 6.74 19.50 19.49
CA VAL A 30 7.77 18.67 20.10
C VAL A 30 8.01 17.56 19.09
N LYS A 31 9.19 17.55 18.46
CA LYS A 31 9.58 16.44 17.61
C LYS A 31 9.53 15.18 18.50
N PRO A 32 8.85 14.11 18.07
CA PRO A 32 8.81 12.85 18.81
C PRO A 32 10.23 12.36 19.10
N PRO A 33 10.46 11.70 20.25
CA PRO A 33 11.78 11.22 20.60
C PRO A 33 12.26 10.17 19.58
N GLU A 34 13.57 10.15 19.35
CA GLU A 34 14.21 9.02 18.65
C GLU A 34 14.00 7.74 19.47
N VAL A 35 13.96 6.59 18.79
CA VAL A 35 13.97 5.31 19.49
C VAL A 35 15.21 5.21 20.40
N PRO A 36 15.10 4.67 21.63
CA PRO A 36 16.24 4.54 22.53
C PRO A 36 17.40 3.79 21.85
N GLY A 37 18.54 4.45 21.67
CA GLY A 37 19.69 3.90 20.94
C GLY A 37 19.95 4.53 19.57
N GLY A 38 19.07 5.42 19.07
CA GLY A 38 19.34 6.34 17.95
C GLY A 38 19.84 5.67 16.66
N GLY A 39 19.42 4.44 16.43
CA GLY A 39 19.97 3.57 15.40
C GLY A 39 19.43 3.81 13.99
N GLU A 40 20.08 3.15 13.03
CA GLU A 40 19.65 3.01 11.64
C GLU A 40 18.56 1.94 11.46
N TYR A 41 18.49 1.01 12.41
CA TYR A 41 17.60 -0.14 12.42
C TYR A 41 16.83 -0.23 13.74
N TRP A 42 15.63 -0.80 13.67
CA TRP A 42 14.82 -1.10 14.84
C TRP A 42 14.20 -2.49 14.74
N LEU A 43 13.98 -3.12 15.89
CA LEU A 43 13.33 -4.43 16.04
C LEU A 43 12.20 -4.25 17.04
N ASP A 44 11.00 -4.70 16.69
CA ASP A 44 9.86 -4.77 17.61
C ASP A 44 9.22 -6.16 17.57
N GLN A 45 8.53 -6.52 18.66
CA GLN A 45 7.97 -7.85 18.87
C GLN A 45 6.50 -7.80 19.29
N GLY A 46 5.70 -8.67 18.65
CA GLY A 46 4.31 -8.86 18.99
C GLY A 46 4.12 -9.58 20.32
N VAL A 47 2.96 -9.38 20.94
CA VAL A 47 2.53 -9.99 22.21
C VAL A 47 1.26 -10.83 22.07
N LEU A 48 0.81 -11.12 20.83
CA LEU A 48 -0.37 -11.94 20.58
C LEU A 48 -0.36 -13.28 21.35
N HIS A 49 0.79 -13.94 21.46
CA HIS A 49 0.94 -15.22 22.18
C HIS A 49 0.59 -15.19 23.67
N ASN A 50 0.69 -14.04 24.32
CA ASN A 50 0.30 -13.87 25.72
C ASN A 50 -0.92 -12.96 25.87
N ASP A 51 -1.57 -12.59 24.76
CA ASP A 51 -2.66 -11.64 24.79
C ASP A 51 -3.94 -12.25 25.40
N THR A 52 -4.52 -11.48 26.32
CA THR A 52 -5.71 -11.88 27.06
C THR A 52 -7.00 -11.68 26.27
N TYR A 53 -6.95 -11.08 25.07
CA TYR A 53 -8.13 -10.98 24.22
C TYR A 53 -8.53 -12.36 23.72
N PHE A 54 -9.72 -12.76 24.13
CA PHE A 54 -10.19 -14.12 23.93
C PHE A 54 -10.81 -14.38 22.55
N LEU A 55 -11.21 -13.31 21.85
CA LEU A 55 -12.00 -13.41 20.62
C LEU A 55 -11.14 -13.33 19.35
N TYR A 56 -9.84 -13.59 19.47
CA TYR A 56 -8.99 -13.88 18.31
C TYR A 56 -9.19 -15.37 17.97
N PRO A 57 -9.80 -15.71 16.82
CA PRO A 57 -10.27 -17.07 16.55
C PRO A 57 -9.16 -18.02 16.05
N TRP A 58 -7.95 -17.50 15.82
CA TRP A 58 -6.82 -18.22 15.24
C TRP A 58 -5.70 -18.46 16.27
N GLU A 59 -4.67 -19.19 15.84
CA GLU A 59 -3.51 -19.46 16.68
C GLU A 59 -2.81 -18.16 17.11
N LYS A 60 -2.60 -18.05 18.42
CA LYS A 60 -2.00 -16.89 19.05
C LYS A 60 -0.48 -16.98 18.98
N GLU A 61 0.06 -16.80 17.80
CA GLU A 61 1.50 -16.67 17.59
C GLU A 61 1.85 -15.21 17.29
N SER A 62 2.96 -14.73 17.85
CA SER A 62 3.42 -13.36 17.62
C SER A 62 4.38 -13.29 16.44
N ILE A 63 4.23 -12.24 15.64
CA ILE A 63 5.26 -11.86 14.68
C ILE A 63 6.33 -10.97 15.32
N ARG A 64 7.52 -10.94 14.71
CA ARG A 64 8.55 -9.93 14.92
C ARG A 64 8.71 -9.11 13.66
N ILE A 65 8.96 -7.81 13.82
CA ILE A 65 9.22 -6.91 12.69
C ILE A 65 10.57 -6.22 12.86
N GLY A 66 11.33 -6.13 11.78
CA GLY A 66 12.54 -5.34 11.69
C GLY A 66 12.43 -4.36 10.54
N PHE A 67 12.95 -3.15 10.73
CA PHE A 67 12.92 -2.11 9.71
C PHE A 67 14.06 -1.12 9.87
N SER A 68 14.38 -0.42 8.79
CA SER A 68 15.41 0.60 8.73
C SER A 68 14.82 2.02 8.73
N LYS A 69 15.65 3.02 9.01
CA LYS A 69 15.28 4.43 8.88
C LYS A 69 14.95 4.86 7.44
N TYR A 70 15.33 4.06 6.45
CA TYR A 70 15.11 4.34 5.02
C TYR A 70 13.73 3.90 4.53
N GLY A 71 13.00 3.10 5.32
CA GLY A 71 11.71 2.53 4.93
C GLY A 71 11.79 1.12 4.38
N GLU A 72 12.88 0.39 4.62
CA GLU A 72 12.97 -1.03 4.26
C GLU A 72 12.48 -1.87 5.45
N MET A 73 11.68 -2.92 5.19
CA MET A 73 11.21 -3.84 6.22
C MET A 73 12.26 -4.90 6.56
N ILE A 74 13.49 -4.45 6.84
CA ILE A 74 14.63 -5.27 7.24
C ILE A 74 15.41 -4.56 8.36
N ASN A 75 15.65 -5.29 9.45
CA ASN A 75 16.68 -5.01 10.46
C ASN A 75 17.87 -5.92 10.17
N TYR A 76 18.92 -5.34 9.59
CA TYR A 76 20.09 -6.11 9.19
C TYR A 76 20.90 -6.70 10.36
N PRO A 77 21.21 -5.94 11.44
CA PRO A 77 21.96 -6.49 12.57
C PRO A 77 21.38 -7.77 13.19
N GLU A 78 20.05 -7.82 13.30
CA GLU A 78 19.33 -8.98 13.87
C GLU A 78 18.87 -9.98 12.79
N GLY A 79 18.98 -9.61 11.51
CA GLY A 79 18.50 -10.38 10.37
C GLY A 79 17.00 -10.64 10.42
N VAL A 80 16.19 -9.65 10.83
CA VAL A 80 14.73 -9.78 10.97
C VAL A 80 14.04 -8.78 10.03
N GLY A 81 13.05 -9.22 9.27
CA GLY A 81 12.19 -8.37 8.47
C GLY A 81 10.73 -8.49 8.89
N LEU A 82 10.07 -9.58 8.49
CA LEU A 82 8.73 -9.94 8.94
C LEU A 82 8.72 -11.43 9.28
N ARG A 83 8.82 -11.75 10.57
CA ARG A 83 9.04 -13.12 11.04
C ARG A 83 7.86 -13.70 11.79
N LEU A 84 7.48 -14.92 11.45
CA LEU A 84 6.56 -15.78 12.21
C LEU A 84 7.27 -17.10 12.51
N GLY A 85 7.39 -17.46 13.78
CA GLY A 85 8.20 -18.62 14.19
C GLY A 85 9.65 -18.49 13.73
N ASP A 86 10.10 -19.47 12.95
CA ASP A 86 11.45 -19.56 12.38
C ASP A 86 11.57 -19.01 10.96
N VAL A 87 10.45 -18.67 10.29
CA VAL A 87 10.44 -18.16 8.92
C VAL A 87 10.32 -16.65 8.90
N ASP A 88 11.20 -15.97 8.15
CA ASP A 88 11.16 -14.53 7.91
C ASP A 88 10.90 -14.25 6.43
N ALA A 89 9.91 -13.42 6.11
CA ALA A 89 9.53 -13.16 4.73
C ALA A 89 10.53 -12.27 3.97
N PHE A 90 11.26 -11.38 4.65
CA PHE A 90 12.10 -10.36 3.99
C PHE A 90 13.59 -10.46 4.33
N ALA A 91 13.92 -11.07 5.47
CA ALA A 91 15.29 -11.32 5.93
C ALA A 91 15.49 -12.79 6.32
N ASN A 92 15.11 -13.70 5.42
CA ASN A 92 15.20 -15.14 5.65
C ASN A 92 16.66 -15.58 5.81
N ASN A 93 17.02 -16.19 6.94
CA ASN A 93 18.39 -16.62 7.23
C ASN A 93 18.87 -17.80 6.36
N MET A 94 17.96 -18.50 5.68
CA MET A 94 18.26 -19.54 4.70
C MET A 94 18.61 -18.96 3.33
N VAL A 95 18.20 -17.72 3.06
CA VAL A 95 18.44 -16.99 1.82
C VAL A 95 19.68 -16.11 1.95
N PRO A 96 20.56 -16.05 0.95
CA PRO A 96 21.71 -15.15 0.98
C PRO A 96 21.28 -13.70 1.19
N VAL A 97 21.96 -12.98 2.08
CA VAL A 97 21.68 -11.56 2.41
C VAL A 97 21.57 -10.65 1.18
N LYS A 98 22.33 -10.94 0.12
CA LYS A 98 22.29 -10.21 -1.16
C LYS A 98 20.96 -10.32 -1.91
N ASP A 99 20.12 -11.28 -1.55
CA ASP A 99 18.80 -11.51 -2.15
C ASP A 99 17.67 -10.98 -1.26
N TRP A 100 17.96 -10.51 -0.03
CA TRP A 100 16.98 -9.82 0.80
C TRP A 100 16.60 -8.49 0.14
N CYS A 101 15.37 -8.38 -0.36
CA CYS A 101 14.93 -7.22 -1.11
C CYS A 101 13.57 -6.75 -0.61
N SER A 102 13.56 -5.61 0.08
CA SER A 102 12.35 -4.96 0.57
C SER A 102 12.57 -3.45 0.59
N GLY A 103 11.58 -2.69 0.12
CA GLY A 103 11.58 -1.23 0.19
C GLY A 103 10.79 -0.58 -0.95
N TRP A 104 11.29 0.55 -1.44
CA TRP A 104 10.54 1.42 -2.37
C TRP A 104 11.41 2.08 -3.43
N ILE A 105 10.78 2.47 -4.54
CA ILE A 105 11.33 3.23 -5.66
C ILE A 105 10.43 4.44 -5.92
N MET A 106 11.02 5.57 -6.27
CA MET A 106 10.32 6.79 -6.66
C MET A 106 10.98 7.44 -7.88
N ASP A 107 10.16 7.81 -8.87
CA ASP A 107 10.56 8.70 -9.97
C ASP A 107 9.76 9.99 -9.89
N ILE A 108 10.46 11.12 -10.01
CA ILE A 108 9.90 12.47 -9.90
C ILE A 108 10.20 13.21 -11.20
N HIS A 109 9.19 13.30 -12.07
CA HIS A 109 9.26 14.09 -13.29
C HIS A 109 8.70 15.49 -13.05
N TYR A 110 9.45 16.52 -13.43
CA TYR A 110 9.05 17.90 -13.21
C TYR A 110 9.64 18.82 -14.28
N THR A 111 9.21 20.08 -14.27
CA THR A 111 9.82 21.11 -15.12
C THR A 111 10.53 22.17 -14.31
N GLN A 112 11.69 22.60 -14.81
CA GLN A 112 12.47 23.71 -14.24
C GLN A 112 12.93 24.62 -15.37
N GLY A 113 12.47 25.87 -15.37
CA GLY A 113 12.74 26.82 -16.46
C GLY A 113 12.15 26.36 -17.80
N GLY A 114 11.05 25.61 -17.77
CA GLY A 114 10.41 25.03 -18.95
C GLY A 114 11.06 23.75 -19.51
N TYR A 115 12.14 23.24 -18.91
CA TYR A 115 12.80 22.01 -19.34
C TYR A 115 12.40 20.80 -18.50
N LEU A 116 12.30 19.64 -19.14
CA LEU A 116 12.08 18.36 -18.45
C LEU A 116 13.26 18.02 -17.54
N ARG A 117 12.94 17.63 -16.31
CA ARG A 117 13.86 17.09 -15.31
C ARG A 117 13.27 15.80 -14.76
N ASN A 118 14.15 14.90 -14.35
CA ASN A 118 13.79 13.66 -13.66
C ASN A 118 14.77 13.43 -12.52
N VAL A 119 14.24 13.16 -11.33
CA VAL A 119 15.00 12.68 -10.19
C VAL A 119 14.39 11.36 -9.75
N TRP A 120 15.22 10.33 -9.70
CA TRP A 120 14.85 9.03 -9.17
C TRP A 120 15.55 8.79 -7.84
N ALA A 121 14.87 8.11 -6.94
CA ALA A 121 15.43 7.66 -5.67
C ALA A 121 14.81 6.32 -5.29
N TYR A 122 15.61 5.41 -4.76
CA TYR A 122 15.09 4.17 -4.20
C TYR A 122 15.87 3.75 -2.96
N ALA A 123 15.16 3.13 -2.03
CA ALA A 123 15.73 2.43 -0.90
C ALA A 123 15.21 1.00 -0.91
N LEU A 124 16.06 0.09 -1.36
CA LEU A 124 15.91 -1.36 -1.27
C LEU A 124 17.08 -1.87 -0.42
N PHE A 125 16.86 -2.85 0.45
CA PHE A 125 18.00 -3.35 1.24
C PHE A 125 19.13 -3.94 0.38
N SER A 126 18.75 -4.64 -0.68
CA SER A 126 19.60 -5.05 -1.80
C SER A 126 18.91 -4.67 -3.10
N ASP A 127 19.63 -4.04 -4.03
CA ASP A 127 19.15 -3.81 -5.40
C ASP A 127 19.36 -5.03 -6.31
N ARG A 128 20.05 -6.06 -5.79
CA ARG A 128 20.45 -7.30 -6.47
C ARG A 128 21.31 -7.08 -7.73
N THR A 129 21.43 -5.89 -8.31
CA THR A 129 22.10 -5.69 -9.62
C THR A 129 23.61 -5.83 -9.52
N VAL A 130 24.21 -5.36 -8.43
CA VAL A 130 25.66 -5.36 -8.18
C VAL A 130 25.98 -5.80 -6.76
N GLU A 131 27.26 -6.00 -6.42
CA GLU A 131 27.66 -6.31 -5.04
C GLU A 131 27.42 -5.08 -4.14
N GLY A 132 26.30 -5.08 -3.42
CA GLY A 132 25.97 -4.03 -2.46
C GLY A 132 24.71 -4.35 -1.67
N VAL A 133 24.86 -4.54 -0.36
CA VAL A 133 23.76 -4.65 0.61
C VAL A 133 23.98 -3.61 1.69
N ASP A 134 22.91 -3.10 2.29
CA ASP A 134 23.01 -2.12 3.36
C ASP A 134 23.79 -0.84 2.92
N GLY A 135 24.23 -0.03 3.89
CA GLY A 135 25.07 1.15 3.69
C GLY A 135 24.30 2.46 3.57
N PRO A 136 24.99 3.61 3.65
CA PRO A 136 24.33 4.90 3.49
C PRO A 136 23.80 5.10 2.06
N TRP A 137 22.99 6.14 1.87
CA TRP A 137 22.59 6.63 0.55
C TRP A 137 23.80 6.86 -0.37
N GLN A 138 23.75 6.28 -1.58
CA GLN A 138 24.63 6.63 -2.69
C GLN A 138 23.95 7.75 -3.49
N ASN A 139 24.43 8.97 -3.29
CA ASN A 139 23.89 10.17 -3.94
C ASN A 139 24.60 10.46 -5.27
N MET A 140 23.98 11.30 -6.11
CA MET A 140 24.55 11.80 -7.37
C MET A 140 24.97 10.68 -8.36
N GLN A 141 24.20 9.60 -8.39
CA GLN A 141 24.42 8.44 -9.27
C GLN A 141 23.91 8.72 -10.69
N LYS A 142 24.53 8.15 -11.71
CA LYS A 142 24.13 8.37 -13.10
C LYS A 142 23.12 7.34 -13.59
N THR A 143 23.25 6.08 -13.17
CA THR A 143 22.38 4.98 -13.60
C THR A 143 21.77 4.26 -12.41
N LYS A 144 20.54 3.78 -12.58
CA LYS A 144 19.79 3.11 -11.51
C LYS A 144 20.41 1.78 -11.08
N ASP A 145 21.16 1.12 -11.94
CA ASP A 145 21.73 -0.23 -11.71
C ASP A 145 23.23 -0.23 -11.42
N ALA A 146 23.86 0.95 -11.37
CA ALA A 146 25.30 1.15 -11.18
C ALA A 146 26.14 0.64 -12.36
N SER A 147 25.56 0.62 -13.55
CA SER A 147 26.26 0.30 -14.81
C SER A 147 27.29 1.35 -15.25
N ASP A 148 27.17 2.62 -14.81
CA ASP A 148 28.21 3.62 -15.10
C ASP A 148 29.43 3.38 -14.19
N PRO A 149 30.67 3.38 -14.72
CA PRO A 149 31.87 3.14 -13.90
C PRO A 149 32.12 4.16 -12.78
N GLY A 150 31.47 5.33 -12.84
CA GLY A 150 31.52 6.35 -11.79
C GLY A 150 30.50 6.14 -10.67
N ASP A 151 29.59 5.19 -10.82
CA ASP A 151 28.57 4.89 -9.82
C ASP A 151 29.08 3.95 -8.74
N THR A 152 28.47 4.03 -7.57
CA THR A 152 28.74 3.16 -6.42
C THR A 152 27.59 2.16 -6.26
N PRO A 153 27.88 0.85 -6.19
CA PRO A 153 26.90 -0.18 -5.86
C PRO A 153 26.15 0.06 -4.56
N GLY A 154 24.91 -0.44 -4.46
CA GLY A 154 24.17 -0.48 -3.20
C GLY A 154 22.66 -0.33 -3.37
N GLY A 155 21.92 -0.79 -2.39
CA GLY A 155 20.46 -0.80 -2.44
C GLY A 155 19.76 0.57 -2.25
N ARG A 156 20.49 1.62 -1.90
CA ARG A 156 19.94 2.96 -1.59
C ARG A 156 20.56 4.02 -2.48
N ARG A 157 19.92 4.40 -3.59
CA ARG A 157 20.55 5.23 -4.64
C ARG A 157 19.62 6.30 -5.18
N THR A 158 20.22 7.41 -5.64
CA THR A 158 19.52 8.50 -6.31
C THR A 158 20.46 9.24 -7.28
N ASN A 159 19.92 9.77 -8.38
CA ASN A 159 20.65 10.71 -9.24
C ASN A 159 20.68 12.15 -8.71
N GLY A 160 19.83 12.46 -7.73
CA GLY A 160 19.87 13.70 -6.96
C GLY A 160 20.59 13.49 -5.63
N TYR A 161 19.95 13.94 -4.55
CA TYR A 161 20.43 13.72 -3.19
C TYR A 161 19.28 13.29 -2.28
N ALA A 162 19.52 12.35 -1.38
CA ALA A 162 18.56 11.86 -0.39
C ALA A 162 19.21 11.75 0.98
N GLU A 163 18.44 12.09 2.02
CA GLU A 163 18.83 11.91 3.42
C GLU A 163 17.63 11.40 4.23
N SER A 164 17.89 10.50 5.19
CA SER A 164 16.88 9.93 6.08
C SER A 164 17.17 10.29 7.54
N GLU A 165 16.16 10.81 8.23
CA GLU A 165 16.22 11.11 9.66
C GLU A 165 16.28 9.80 10.50
N PRO A 166 16.81 9.83 11.74
CA PRO A 166 16.71 8.70 12.66
C PRO A 166 15.26 8.27 12.92
N ILE A 167 15.07 6.98 13.23
CA ILE A 167 13.75 6.40 13.56
C ILE A 167 13.18 7.09 14.80
N ARG A 168 11.94 7.56 14.71
CA ARG A 168 11.24 8.19 15.84
C ARG A 168 10.10 7.33 16.36
N LEU A 169 9.96 7.28 17.68
CA LEU A 169 8.85 6.60 18.35
C LEU A 169 7.74 7.60 18.67
N ILE A 170 6.57 7.41 18.06
CA ILE A 170 5.39 8.25 18.28
C ILE A 170 4.56 7.74 19.46
N TYR A 171 4.41 6.42 19.54
CA TYR A 171 3.58 5.75 20.53
C TYR A 171 4.12 4.36 20.78
N ASP A 172 4.18 3.95 22.04
CA ASP A 172 4.44 2.56 22.43
C ASP A 172 3.51 2.20 23.60
N GLY A 173 2.55 1.34 23.32
CA GLY A 173 1.61 0.83 24.30
C GLY A 173 1.55 -0.69 24.30
N PRO A 174 0.78 -1.28 25.22
CA PRO A 174 0.78 -2.73 25.42
C PRO A 174 0.38 -3.56 24.19
N ARG A 175 -0.36 -2.98 23.24
CA ARG A 175 -0.91 -3.67 22.07
C ARG A 175 -0.53 -3.03 20.74
N MET A 176 0.18 -1.91 20.73
CA MET A 176 0.48 -1.18 19.50
C MET A 176 1.69 -0.29 19.72
N ALA A 177 2.56 -0.21 18.72
CA ALA A 177 3.60 0.81 18.60
C ALA A 177 3.46 1.54 17.26
N ILE A 178 3.87 2.81 17.24
CA ILE A 178 3.86 3.65 16.05
C ILE A 178 5.23 4.31 15.91
N TYR A 179 5.86 4.11 14.77
CA TYR A 179 7.14 4.68 14.41
C TYR A 179 7.00 5.64 13.23
N LEU A 180 7.93 6.58 13.12
CA LEU A 180 7.99 7.53 12.03
C LEU A 180 9.37 7.49 11.38
N LEU A 181 9.38 7.22 10.08
CA LEU A 181 10.54 7.26 9.20
C LEU A 181 10.37 8.45 8.24
N ASN A 182 11.44 9.19 7.98
CA ASN A 182 11.37 10.34 7.08
C ASN A 182 12.61 10.40 6.19
N THR A 183 12.38 10.45 4.88
CA THR A 183 13.40 10.68 3.86
C THR A 183 13.04 11.94 3.08
N THR A 184 14.01 12.84 2.90
CA THR A 184 13.87 14.01 2.02
C THR A 184 14.72 13.81 0.77
N ILE A 185 14.11 14.02 -0.40
CA ILE A 185 14.75 13.90 -1.72
C ILE A 185 14.92 15.29 -2.31
N TYR A 186 16.10 15.57 -2.86
CA TYR A 186 16.51 16.83 -3.44
C TYR A 186 16.86 16.65 -4.92
N ASP A 187 16.77 17.73 -5.69
CA ASP A 187 17.13 17.72 -7.12
C ASP A 187 18.61 17.44 -7.38
N LYS A 188 19.48 17.85 -6.46
CA LYS A 188 20.93 17.66 -6.46
C LYS A 188 21.48 17.79 -5.05
N ASP A 189 22.80 17.70 -4.92
CA ASP A 189 23.53 17.86 -3.66
C ASP A 189 23.06 19.11 -2.88
N LYS A 190 22.59 18.85 -1.66
CA LYS A 190 22.13 19.86 -0.69
C LYS A 190 23.22 20.90 -0.37
N ALA A 191 24.49 20.50 -0.38
CA ALA A 191 25.61 21.42 -0.17
C ALA A 191 25.87 22.35 -1.37
N GLN A 192 25.27 22.06 -2.53
CA GLN A 192 25.42 22.80 -3.79
C GLN A 192 24.10 23.50 -4.20
N ASP A 193 23.42 24.07 -3.21
CA ASP A 193 22.12 24.73 -3.34
C ASP A 193 21.02 23.80 -3.89
N GLY A 194 21.07 22.50 -3.54
CA GLY A 194 20.00 21.55 -3.84
C GLY A 194 18.67 21.96 -3.22
N VAL A 195 17.61 21.90 -4.02
CA VAL A 195 16.23 22.20 -3.63
C VAL A 195 15.55 20.91 -3.19
N PRO A 196 14.96 20.83 -1.99
CA PRO A 196 14.19 19.66 -1.59
C PRO A 196 12.94 19.57 -2.48
N LEU A 197 12.76 18.44 -3.16
CA LEU A 197 11.61 18.20 -4.02
C LEU A 197 10.45 17.64 -3.21
N VAL A 198 10.69 16.52 -2.55
CA VAL A 198 9.67 15.78 -1.81
C VAL A 198 10.18 15.24 -0.47
N SER A 199 9.28 15.10 0.49
CA SER A 199 9.50 14.37 1.73
C SER A 199 8.58 13.15 1.74
N LEU A 200 9.18 11.96 1.84
CA LEU A 200 8.51 10.70 2.09
C LEU A 200 8.51 10.45 3.60
N THR A 201 7.32 10.45 4.19
CA THR A 201 7.13 10.07 5.58
C THR A 201 6.40 8.73 5.65
N ILE A 202 7.00 7.73 6.31
CA ILE A 202 6.39 6.43 6.53
C ILE A 202 6.06 6.32 8.02
N GLN A 203 4.77 6.26 8.32
CA GLN A 203 4.28 5.91 9.65
C GLN A 203 4.05 4.39 9.69
N LEU A 204 4.92 3.70 10.42
CA LEU A 204 4.83 2.27 10.69
C LEU A 204 3.95 2.06 11.93
N VAL A 205 2.76 1.48 11.74
CA VAL A 205 1.84 1.11 12.82
C VAL A 205 1.92 -0.39 13.03
N PHE A 206 2.60 -0.80 14.09
CA PHE A 206 2.71 -2.19 14.47
C PHE A 206 1.68 -2.55 15.53
N ASN A 207 0.66 -3.30 15.14
CA ASN A 207 -0.32 -3.83 16.06
C ASN A 207 0.23 -5.12 16.70
N LYS A 208 0.79 -4.99 17.91
CA LYS A 208 1.51 -6.08 18.61
C LYS A 208 0.65 -7.32 18.87
N VAL A 209 -0.67 -7.21 18.75
CA VAL A 209 -1.63 -8.31 18.96
C VAL A 209 -2.27 -8.79 17.66
N LYS A 210 -1.64 -8.50 16.52
CA LYS A 210 -2.03 -8.95 15.18
C LYS A 210 -0.79 -9.44 14.43
N LYS A 211 -1.00 -10.14 13.33
CA LYS A 211 0.06 -10.71 12.49
C LYS A 211 0.35 -9.85 11.24
N TYR A 212 0.29 -8.53 11.40
CA TYR A 212 0.63 -7.57 10.34
C TYR A 212 1.25 -6.29 10.89
N VAL A 213 1.92 -5.57 9.99
CA VAL A 213 2.36 -4.18 10.15
C VAL A 213 1.74 -3.33 9.04
N LEU A 214 1.35 -2.11 9.40
CA LEU A 214 0.77 -1.13 8.48
C LEU A 214 1.79 -0.02 8.23
N GLU A 215 1.97 0.34 6.97
CA GLU A 215 2.77 1.50 6.55
C GLU A 215 1.86 2.54 5.92
N ILE A 216 1.63 3.65 6.62
CA ILE A 216 0.96 4.83 6.07
C ILE A 216 2.03 5.76 5.53
N LYS A 217 2.02 6.00 4.22
CA LYS A 217 3.06 6.73 3.50
C LYS A 217 2.49 8.05 3.01
N ASP A 218 3.11 9.14 3.43
CA ASP A 218 2.81 10.49 2.97
C ASP A 218 3.96 10.99 2.10
N ILE A 219 3.67 11.32 0.83
CA ILE A 219 4.62 11.89 -0.11
C ILE A 219 4.21 13.33 -0.34
N LYS A 220 5.01 14.25 0.19
CA LYS A 220 4.70 15.67 0.20
C LYS A 220 5.69 16.46 -0.64
N ARG A 221 5.17 17.32 -1.51
CA ARG A 221 5.96 18.32 -2.23
C ARG A 221 6.42 19.41 -1.23
N VAL A 222 7.73 19.62 -1.16
CA VAL A 222 8.36 20.51 -0.16
C VAL A 222 9.32 21.52 -0.76
N ASP A 223 9.31 21.67 -2.09
CA ASP A 223 10.09 22.72 -2.75
C ASP A 223 9.58 24.11 -2.36
N ASN A 224 10.45 25.10 -2.55
CA ASN A 224 10.16 26.49 -2.24
C ASN A 224 9.30 27.20 -3.32
N ASN A 225 8.47 26.43 -4.04
CA ASN A 225 7.66 26.87 -5.19
C ASN A 225 8.48 27.53 -6.31
N LYS A 226 9.75 27.11 -6.47
CA LYS A 226 10.62 27.58 -7.56
C LYS A 226 10.58 26.67 -8.79
N MET A 227 10.02 25.47 -8.66
CA MET A 227 9.87 24.56 -9.79
C MET A 227 8.55 24.85 -10.51
N ASP A 228 8.56 24.76 -11.84
CA ASP A 228 7.41 25.11 -12.66
C ASP A 228 6.46 23.91 -12.78
N GLY A 229 5.16 24.15 -12.59
CA GLY A 229 4.10 23.15 -12.80
C GLY A 229 4.07 22.01 -11.78
N PRO A 230 3.27 20.96 -12.04
CA PRO A 230 3.14 19.81 -11.15
C PRO A 230 4.37 18.89 -11.18
N PHE A 231 4.60 18.17 -10.08
CA PHE A 231 5.52 17.04 -10.01
C PHE A 231 4.75 15.77 -10.29
N GLN A 232 5.07 15.09 -11.39
CA GLN A 232 4.51 13.79 -11.72
C GLN A 232 5.35 12.73 -11.02
N ILE A 233 4.74 12.02 -10.08
CA ILE A 233 5.44 11.08 -9.21
C ILE A 233 4.92 9.67 -9.44
N GLU A 234 5.84 8.77 -9.72
CA GLU A 234 5.62 7.33 -9.63
C GLU A 234 6.24 6.83 -8.34
N PHE A 235 5.46 6.13 -7.53
CA PHE A 235 5.92 5.57 -6.27
C PHE A 235 5.56 4.10 -6.16
N SER A 236 6.60 3.27 -6.02
CA SER A 236 6.50 1.82 -6.13
C SER A 236 7.03 1.12 -4.89
N GLN A 237 6.27 0.18 -4.35
CA GLN A 237 6.75 -0.79 -3.37
C GLN A 237 7.33 -2.01 -4.08
N ARG A 238 8.40 -2.56 -3.49
CA ARG A 238 9.20 -3.64 -4.05
C ARG A 238 9.59 -4.61 -2.95
N THR A 239 9.15 -5.85 -3.04
CA THR A 239 9.42 -6.87 -2.02
C THR A 239 9.58 -8.25 -2.62
N GLN A 240 10.69 -8.92 -2.32
CA GLN A 240 10.84 -10.36 -2.45
C GLN A 240 10.23 -11.04 -1.21
N TRP A 241 9.53 -12.17 -1.42
CA TRP A 241 8.87 -12.91 -0.34
C TRP A 241 9.48 -14.30 -0.19
N ASP A 242 10.30 -14.49 0.84
CA ASP A 242 11.03 -15.74 1.08
C ASP A 242 10.31 -16.60 2.14
N LEU A 243 9.18 -17.21 1.79
CA LEU A 243 8.36 -17.99 2.71
C LEU A 243 8.80 -19.46 2.77
N GLY A 244 9.81 -19.75 3.59
CA GLY A 244 10.14 -21.14 3.92
C GLY A 244 11.52 -21.39 4.49
N LEU A 245 11.90 -22.67 4.57
CA LEU A 245 13.16 -23.11 5.18
C LEU A 245 14.24 -23.53 4.17
N SER A 246 14.03 -23.26 2.88
CA SER A 246 15.03 -23.53 1.83
C SER A 246 15.78 -22.25 1.42
N SER A 247 16.85 -22.40 0.63
CA SER A 247 17.60 -21.25 0.09
C SER A 247 16.92 -20.54 -1.08
N ALA A 248 15.82 -21.11 -1.59
CA ALA A 248 14.95 -20.51 -2.60
C ALA A 248 13.50 -20.97 -2.33
N PRO A 249 12.87 -20.47 -1.26
CA PRO A 249 11.53 -20.89 -0.87
C PRO A 249 10.54 -20.63 -2.00
N ARG A 250 9.66 -21.61 -2.23
CA ARG A 250 8.67 -21.55 -3.31
C ARG A 250 7.32 -21.13 -2.78
N SER A 251 6.59 -20.38 -3.57
CA SER A 251 5.24 -19.96 -3.24
C SER A 251 4.39 -19.82 -4.50
N TYR A 252 3.09 -19.86 -4.30
CA TYR A 252 2.07 -19.41 -5.25
C TYR A 252 1.73 -17.96 -4.90
N ALA A 253 1.53 -17.08 -5.88
CA ALA A 253 1.28 -15.68 -5.57
C ALA A 253 0.37 -14.99 -6.57
N GLU A 254 -0.75 -14.48 -6.07
CA GLU A 254 -1.81 -13.92 -6.91
C GLU A 254 -2.22 -12.52 -6.40
N PHE A 255 -2.43 -11.58 -7.33
CA PHE A 255 -3.09 -10.32 -7.06
C PHE A 255 -4.61 -10.40 -7.25
N TYR A 256 -5.33 -9.84 -6.28
CA TYR A 256 -6.76 -9.57 -6.29
C TYR A 256 -6.99 -8.06 -6.38
N ASP A 257 -7.80 -7.66 -7.36
CA ASP A 257 -8.06 -6.26 -7.69
C ASP A 257 -9.34 -5.75 -7.03
N ASN A 258 -9.32 -4.49 -6.62
CA ASN A 258 -10.49 -3.72 -6.23
C ASN A 258 -11.34 -4.37 -5.12
N LEU A 259 -10.69 -4.87 -4.06
CA LEU A 259 -11.37 -5.37 -2.87
C LEU A 259 -12.04 -4.23 -2.08
N THR A 260 -13.19 -4.50 -1.48
CA THR A 260 -14.06 -3.48 -0.88
C THR A 260 -13.48 -2.88 0.41
N THR A 261 -13.61 -1.57 0.58
CA THR A 261 -13.26 -0.89 1.84
C THR A 261 -14.28 0.16 2.23
N VAL A 262 -14.44 0.39 3.54
CA VAL A 262 -15.26 1.49 4.07
C VAL A 262 -14.62 2.88 3.87
N TYR A 263 -13.37 2.97 3.39
CA TYR A 263 -12.66 4.23 3.17
C TYR A 263 -12.97 4.85 1.80
N TYR A 264 -14.10 5.56 1.68
CA TYR A 264 -14.58 6.09 0.40
C TYR A 264 -14.03 7.49 0.01
N LYS A 265 -13.05 8.06 0.73
CA LYS A 265 -12.53 9.42 0.49
C LYS A 265 -11.01 9.43 0.39
N HIS A 266 -10.50 9.59 -0.83
CA HIS A 266 -9.07 9.81 -1.09
C HIS A 266 -8.92 11.04 -2.01
N PRO A 267 -8.21 12.13 -1.65
CA PRO A 267 -8.23 13.39 -2.41
C PRO A 267 -7.82 13.30 -3.89
N PHE A 268 -6.99 12.31 -4.24
CA PHE A 268 -6.56 12.08 -5.62
C PHE A 268 -7.45 11.08 -6.36
N TYR A 269 -8.10 10.16 -5.62
CA TYR A 269 -8.88 9.07 -6.19
C TYR A 269 -10.40 9.28 -5.99
N HIS A 270 -10.80 10.38 -5.34
CA HIS A 270 -12.18 10.80 -5.08
C HIS A 270 -12.28 12.27 -4.59
N ASN A 271 -12.85 13.16 -5.41
CA ASN A 271 -13.26 14.52 -5.04
C ASN A 271 -14.78 14.76 -5.20
N GLY A 272 -15.61 14.00 -4.48
CA GLY A 272 -16.94 14.49 -4.09
C GLY A 272 -18.13 14.26 -5.04
N ARG A 273 -18.18 13.14 -5.80
CA ARG A 273 -19.43 12.61 -6.35
C ARG A 273 -19.69 11.20 -5.81
N ASP A 274 -20.89 10.97 -5.29
CA ASP A 274 -21.35 9.65 -4.85
C ASP A 274 -21.12 8.61 -5.97
N GLY A 275 -20.48 7.48 -5.65
CA GLY A 275 -20.57 6.26 -6.48
C GLY A 275 -19.29 5.66 -7.10
N VAL A 276 -18.07 6.13 -6.80
CA VAL A 276 -16.84 5.36 -7.09
C VAL A 276 -16.25 4.87 -5.78
N PRO A 277 -16.30 3.56 -5.48
CA PRO A 277 -15.74 3.04 -4.24
C PRO A 277 -14.22 3.24 -4.27
N ALA A 278 -13.64 3.69 -3.15
CA ALA A 278 -12.23 3.43 -2.97
C ALA A 278 -12.14 1.95 -2.61
N TYR A 279 -11.26 1.25 -3.30
CA TYR A 279 -11.00 -0.16 -3.09
C TYR A 279 -9.57 -0.33 -2.54
N TYR A 280 -9.15 -1.55 -2.27
CA TYR A 280 -7.75 -1.89 -2.04
C TYR A 280 -7.38 -3.10 -2.90
N ASP A 281 -6.09 -3.27 -3.18
CA ASP A 281 -5.61 -4.48 -3.85
C ASP A 281 -4.88 -5.37 -2.86
N LEU A 282 -4.87 -6.69 -3.10
CA LEU A 282 -4.21 -7.68 -2.26
C LEU A 282 -3.32 -8.58 -3.13
N CYS A 283 -2.05 -8.73 -2.76
CA CYS A 283 -1.26 -9.88 -3.19
C CYS A 283 -1.22 -10.90 -2.05
N GLN A 284 -1.74 -12.09 -2.29
CA GLN A 284 -1.61 -13.23 -1.37
C GLN A 284 -0.48 -14.13 -1.87
N ILE A 285 0.37 -14.58 -0.95
CA ILE A 285 1.50 -15.45 -1.21
C ILE A 285 1.35 -16.70 -0.36
N ILE A 286 1.13 -17.87 -0.97
CA ILE A 286 0.97 -19.16 -0.27
C ILE A 286 2.26 -19.95 -0.41
N SER A 287 2.91 -20.31 0.71
CA SER A 287 4.14 -21.10 0.64
C SER A 287 3.87 -22.52 0.14
N GLN A 288 4.84 -23.07 -0.59
CA GLN A 288 4.91 -24.49 -0.89
C GLN A 288 6.01 -25.10 -0.02
N PRO A 289 5.66 -25.79 1.09
CA PRO A 289 6.64 -26.47 1.92
C PRO A 289 7.53 -27.40 1.11
N GLN A 290 8.84 -27.29 1.30
CA GLN A 290 9.84 -28.14 0.64
C GLN A 290 10.51 -29.11 1.63
N ASP A 291 10.35 -28.86 2.94
CA ASP A 291 10.74 -29.75 4.03
C ASP A 291 9.48 -30.37 4.68
N PRO A 292 9.46 -31.67 5.00
CA PRO A 292 8.34 -32.29 5.72
C PRO A 292 8.02 -31.69 7.11
N GLU A 293 8.98 -31.00 7.74
CA GLU A 293 8.79 -30.32 9.03
C GLU A 293 8.30 -28.87 8.89
N GLU A 294 8.23 -28.35 7.65
CA GLU A 294 7.82 -26.99 7.35
C GLU A 294 6.29 -26.85 7.33
N GLU A 295 5.77 -26.00 8.21
CA GLU A 295 4.35 -25.64 8.18
C GLU A 295 4.06 -24.68 7.03
N PRO A 296 2.96 -24.87 6.28
CA PRO A 296 2.57 -23.95 5.21
C PRO A 296 2.16 -22.59 5.79
N LEU A 297 2.61 -21.53 5.15
CA LEU A 297 2.41 -20.13 5.54
C LEU A 297 1.69 -19.34 4.46
N VAL A 298 1.07 -18.25 4.86
CA VAL A 298 0.49 -17.26 3.94
C VAL A 298 1.07 -15.88 4.26
N GLY A 299 1.85 -15.35 3.33
CA GLY A 299 2.22 -13.94 3.29
C GLY A 299 1.14 -13.13 2.60
N PHE A 300 0.97 -11.88 3.00
CA PHE A 300 0.06 -10.98 2.30
C PHE A 300 0.56 -9.54 2.27
N ALA A 301 0.32 -8.88 1.14
CA ALA A 301 0.60 -7.47 0.90
C ALA A 301 -0.67 -6.78 0.37
N ALA A 302 -1.25 -5.86 1.13
CA ALA A 302 -2.45 -5.11 0.70
C ALA A 302 -2.15 -3.63 0.50
N PHE A 303 -2.80 -2.99 -0.46
CA PHE A 303 -2.46 -1.65 -0.95
C PHE A 303 -3.70 -0.76 -1.12
N TRP A 304 -3.68 0.44 -0.52
CA TRP A 304 -4.75 1.44 -0.65
C TRP A 304 -4.18 2.85 -0.88
N PRO A 305 -4.75 3.68 -1.76
CA PRO A 305 -5.82 3.36 -2.72
C PRO A 305 -5.37 2.27 -3.72
N PRO A 306 -6.26 1.78 -4.61
CA PRO A 306 -5.89 0.76 -5.58
C PRO A 306 -4.70 1.19 -6.43
N LEU A 307 -3.86 0.21 -6.75
CA LEU A 307 -2.68 0.36 -7.58
C LEU A 307 -3.09 0.64 -9.03
N ILE A 308 -2.40 1.58 -9.66
CA ILE A 308 -2.57 1.79 -11.11
C ILE A 308 -1.86 0.65 -11.84
N SER A 309 -0.64 0.29 -11.40
CA SER A 309 0.13 -0.85 -11.89
C SER A 309 0.58 -1.77 -10.77
N LYS A 310 0.55 -3.07 -11.07
CA LYS A 310 0.92 -4.11 -10.11
C LYS A 310 1.49 -5.32 -10.84
N TRP A 311 2.41 -6.03 -10.21
CA TRP A 311 3.01 -7.20 -10.82
C TRP A 311 3.51 -8.14 -9.75
N VAL A 312 3.35 -9.44 -9.97
CA VAL A 312 4.03 -10.47 -9.19
C VAL A 312 4.70 -11.43 -10.15
N THR A 313 5.95 -11.77 -9.87
CA THR A 313 6.74 -12.69 -10.71
C THR A 313 7.82 -13.32 -9.88
N GLU A 314 8.38 -14.42 -10.36
CA GLU A 314 9.50 -15.10 -9.76
C GLU A 314 10.80 -14.28 -9.82
N THR A 315 11.56 -14.33 -8.73
CA THR A 315 12.79 -13.53 -8.52
C THR A 315 13.86 -13.68 -9.60
N TYR A 316 13.86 -14.79 -10.35
CA TYR A 316 14.80 -15.05 -11.44
C TYR A 316 14.47 -14.25 -12.71
N ASN A 317 13.17 -14.12 -13.03
CA ASN A 317 12.71 -13.49 -14.27
C ASN A 317 12.62 -11.97 -14.18
N VAL A 318 12.57 -11.42 -12.96
CA VAL A 318 12.70 -9.96 -12.70
C VAL A 318 13.90 -9.31 -13.43
N ARG A 319 14.98 -10.07 -13.69
CA ARG A 319 16.16 -9.55 -14.42
C ARG A 319 16.22 -9.86 -15.91
N ARG A 320 15.51 -10.89 -16.36
CA ARG A 320 15.70 -11.45 -17.72
C ARG A 320 14.68 -10.97 -18.72
N LEU A 321 13.53 -10.51 -18.22
CA LEU A 321 12.42 -10.09 -19.05
C LEU A 321 12.38 -8.56 -19.24
N SER A 322 13.28 -7.81 -18.59
CA SER A 322 13.33 -6.33 -18.63
C SER A 322 13.68 -5.72 -19.99
N ASP A 323 14.13 -6.53 -20.94
CA ASP A 323 14.35 -6.07 -22.33
C ASP A 323 13.02 -5.94 -23.10
N ASP A 324 11.94 -6.56 -22.61
CA ASP A 324 10.58 -6.28 -23.04
C ASP A 324 10.07 -5.02 -22.33
N VAL A 325 9.65 -4.02 -23.11
CA VAL A 325 9.07 -2.81 -22.57
C VAL A 325 7.80 -3.09 -21.75
N ASP A 326 7.13 -4.23 -21.92
CA ASP A 326 5.90 -4.56 -21.20
C ASP A 326 6.11 -5.43 -19.94
N VAL A 327 7.36 -5.60 -19.48
CA VAL A 327 7.68 -6.25 -18.20
C VAL A 327 8.43 -5.27 -17.28
N PRO A 328 8.04 -5.14 -16.00
CA PRO A 328 8.72 -4.23 -15.08
C PRO A 328 10.17 -4.64 -14.86
N SER A 329 11.09 -3.68 -14.94
CA SER A 329 12.46 -3.89 -14.46
C SER A 329 12.52 -3.72 -12.95
N LEU A 330 13.47 -4.41 -12.30
CA LEU A 330 13.67 -4.36 -10.86
C LEU A 330 13.77 -2.92 -10.31
N LEU A 331 14.46 -2.05 -11.04
CA LEU A 331 14.84 -0.71 -10.60
C LEU A 331 14.14 0.42 -11.35
N SER A 332 13.18 0.11 -12.22
CA SER A 332 12.36 1.13 -12.88
C SER A 332 10.95 1.17 -12.31
N THR A 333 10.32 2.33 -12.43
CA THR A 333 8.87 2.43 -12.35
C THR A 333 8.24 1.80 -13.60
N MET A 334 6.94 1.60 -13.53
CA MET A 334 6.17 0.77 -14.45
C MET A 334 5.40 1.61 -15.47
N GLU A 335 4.99 2.81 -15.09
CA GLU A 335 3.90 3.51 -15.77
C GLU A 335 4.34 4.53 -16.81
N THR A 336 5.46 5.24 -16.58
CA THR A 336 5.98 6.21 -17.53
C THR A 336 6.47 5.52 -18.79
N TYR A 337 5.80 5.81 -19.90
CA TYR A 337 6.25 5.49 -21.23
C TYR A 337 6.78 6.76 -21.91
N GLU A 338 8.04 6.72 -22.34
CA GLU A 338 8.66 7.76 -23.15
C GLU A 338 8.75 7.31 -24.61
N HIS A 339 8.10 8.04 -25.51
CA HIS A 339 8.21 7.84 -26.95
C HIS A 339 9.07 8.93 -27.56
N LEU A 340 10.22 8.55 -28.11
CA LEU A 340 11.06 9.44 -28.92
C LEU A 340 10.61 9.37 -30.38
N ALA A 341 10.26 10.53 -30.94
CA ALA A 341 9.84 10.69 -32.33
C ALA A 341 10.82 11.61 -33.06
N GLN A 342 11.72 11.01 -33.84
CA GLN A 342 12.70 11.74 -34.64
C GLN A 342 12.08 12.07 -36.00
N LEU A 343 11.90 13.37 -36.29
CA LEU A 343 11.49 13.77 -37.62
C LEU A 343 12.66 13.59 -38.61
N PRO A 344 12.39 13.09 -39.84
CA PRO A 344 13.40 13.02 -40.88
C PRO A 344 13.82 14.42 -41.36
N THR A 345 14.81 14.50 -42.24
CA THR A 345 15.29 15.78 -42.79
C THR A 345 14.39 16.35 -43.90
N SER A 346 13.44 15.57 -44.41
CA SER A 346 12.45 16.01 -45.40
C SER A 346 11.18 15.17 -45.34
N ALA A 347 10.09 15.67 -45.94
CA ALA A 347 8.83 14.93 -46.03
C ALA A 347 8.95 13.62 -46.80
N ASP A 348 9.77 13.61 -47.86
CA ASP A 348 9.97 12.45 -48.73
C ASP A 348 10.64 11.28 -48.00
N ASP A 349 11.35 11.56 -46.90
CA ASP A 349 12.07 10.59 -46.08
C ASP A 349 11.23 10.06 -44.90
N LEU A 350 9.98 10.50 -44.77
CA LEU A 350 9.10 10.07 -43.67
C LEU A 350 8.60 8.64 -43.89
N VAL A 351 9.23 7.70 -43.18
CA VAL A 351 8.90 6.26 -43.23
C VAL A 351 8.46 5.69 -41.88
N ASP A 352 8.53 6.47 -40.80
CA ASP A 352 8.09 6.03 -39.47
C ASP A 352 6.55 5.91 -39.45
N PRO A 353 5.98 4.71 -39.24
CA PRO A 353 4.53 4.51 -39.25
C PRO A 353 3.82 5.21 -38.09
N TRP A 354 4.55 5.68 -37.07
CA TRP A 354 4.00 6.39 -35.92
C TRP A 354 3.98 7.91 -36.11
N ILE A 355 4.48 8.42 -37.24
CA ILE A 355 4.53 9.84 -37.54
C ILE A 355 3.83 10.10 -38.85
N VAL A 356 2.85 11.01 -38.84
CA VAL A 356 2.10 11.43 -40.02
C VAL A 356 2.26 12.93 -40.23
N TYR A 357 2.60 13.32 -41.46
CA TYR A 357 2.54 14.72 -41.89
C TYR A 357 1.20 14.97 -42.59
N ASP A 358 0.39 15.87 -42.05
CA ASP A 358 -0.89 16.28 -42.64
C ASP A 358 -0.64 17.45 -43.61
N GLU A 359 -0.61 17.18 -44.91
CA GLU A 359 -0.35 18.20 -45.94
C GLU A 359 -1.44 19.29 -46.00
N LEU A 360 -2.66 19.01 -45.56
CA LEU A 360 -3.77 19.97 -45.62
C LEU A 360 -3.66 20.99 -44.50
N THR A 361 -3.32 20.55 -43.30
CA THR A 361 -3.23 21.42 -42.11
C THR A 361 -1.81 21.91 -41.83
N GLY A 362 -0.78 21.21 -42.33
CA GLY A 362 0.63 21.44 -42.02
C GLY A 362 1.05 20.91 -40.64
N GLU A 363 0.26 20.02 -40.04
CA GLU A 363 0.53 19.45 -38.72
C GLU A 363 1.45 18.22 -38.81
N ILE A 364 2.25 18.01 -37.76
CA ILE A 364 2.87 16.72 -37.48
C ILE A 364 2.02 16.00 -36.45
N ILE A 365 1.68 14.76 -36.75
CA ILE A 365 0.87 13.90 -35.90
C ILE A 365 1.76 12.75 -35.43
N ILE A 366 1.97 12.65 -34.12
CA ILE A 366 2.70 11.55 -33.49
C ILE A 366 1.66 10.63 -32.85
N LEU A 367 1.55 9.41 -33.35
CA LEU A 367 0.67 8.37 -32.84
C LEU A 367 1.27 7.73 -31.58
N LEU A 368 0.46 7.45 -30.57
CA LEU A 368 0.93 6.72 -29.40
C LEU A 368 1.10 5.23 -29.73
N PRO A 369 2.28 4.64 -29.48
CA PRO A 369 2.51 3.21 -29.75
C PRO A 369 1.90 2.30 -28.68
N LYS A 370 1.54 2.83 -27.51
CA LYS A 370 0.93 2.11 -26.38
C LYS A 370 -0.30 2.86 -25.86
N LYS A 371 -1.29 2.11 -25.36
CA LYS A 371 -2.54 2.66 -24.83
C LYS A 371 -2.27 3.54 -23.59
N PRO A 372 -2.64 4.84 -23.60
CA PRO A 372 -2.54 5.67 -22.42
C PRO A 372 -3.60 5.29 -21.39
N VAL A 373 -3.29 5.47 -20.11
CA VAL A 373 -4.24 5.30 -19.01
C VAL A 373 -4.43 6.62 -18.28
N ALA A 374 -5.63 6.82 -17.77
CA ALA A 374 -5.96 7.97 -16.97
C ALA A 374 -5.37 7.81 -15.57
N TYR A 375 -4.81 8.89 -15.03
CA TYR A 375 -4.24 8.94 -13.68
C TYR A 375 -4.49 10.34 -13.10
N PRO A 376 -4.43 10.52 -11.76
CA PRO A 376 -4.84 11.75 -11.12
C PRO A 376 -3.77 12.86 -11.28
N ARG A 377 -4.14 13.93 -12.01
CA ARG A 377 -3.27 15.08 -12.32
C ARG A 377 -3.55 16.35 -11.48
N GLY A 378 -3.90 16.17 -10.21
CA GLY A 378 -4.38 17.26 -9.34
C GLY A 378 -5.85 17.63 -9.62
N ASN A 379 -6.48 18.43 -8.76
CA ASN A 379 -7.93 18.72 -8.75
C ASN A 379 -8.88 17.50 -8.72
N GLY A 380 -8.36 16.27 -8.58
CA GLY A 380 -9.14 15.05 -8.83
C GLY A 380 -9.49 14.87 -10.31
N GLU A 381 -8.81 15.58 -11.21
CA GLU A 381 -8.94 15.42 -12.65
C GLU A 381 -8.08 14.23 -13.10
N TRP A 382 -8.73 13.30 -13.77
CA TRP A 382 -8.09 12.16 -14.40
C TRP A 382 -7.81 12.51 -15.85
N GLU A 383 -6.57 12.39 -16.30
CA GLU A 383 -6.16 12.80 -17.64
C GLU A 383 -5.34 11.70 -18.34
N THR A 384 -5.68 11.43 -19.60
CA THR A 384 -4.93 10.52 -20.47
C THR A 384 -3.92 11.23 -21.36
N ALA A 385 -3.98 12.57 -21.43
CA ALA A 385 -3.17 13.33 -22.36
C ALA A 385 -1.68 13.32 -21.99
N PRO A 386 -0.79 13.13 -22.98
CA PRO A 386 0.66 13.11 -22.75
C PRO A 386 1.21 14.50 -22.38
N TRP A 387 2.48 14.52 -21.97
CA TRP A 387 3.34 15.69 -22.13
C TRP A 387 4.13 15.58 -23.43
N LEU A 388 4.35 16.72 -24.09
CA LEU A 388 5.14 16.81 -25.30
C LEU A 388 6.32 17.75 -25.05
N PHE A 389 7.50 17.29 -25.45
CA PHE A 389 8.73 18.07 -25.40
C PHE A 389 9.43 18.04 -26.75
N ARG A 390 10.19 19.09 -27.05
CA ARG A 390 11.09 19.17 -28.20
C ARG A 390 12.54 19.32 -27.71
N GLN A 391 13.46 18.61 -28.34
CA GLN A 391 14.88 18.80 -28.07
C GLN A 391 15.37 20.13 -28.63
N GLU A 392 16.06 20.90 -27.79
CA GLU A 392 16.73 22.14 -28.17
C GLU A 392 18.21 21.87 -28.55
N PRO A 393 18.91 22.81 -29.23
CA PRO A 393 20.29 22.60 -29.68
C PRO A 393 21.30 22.29 -28.58
N ASN A 394 20.98 22.59 -27.32
CA ASN A 394 21.80 22.25 -26.15
C ASN A 394 21.60 20.79 -25.67
N GLY A 395 20.72 20.03 -26.33
CA GLY A 395 20.38 18.65 -26.00
C GLY A 395 19.25 18.49 -24.99
N GLU A 396 18.77 19.58 -24.38
CA GLU A 396 17.69 19.55 -23.39
C GLU A 396 16.30 19.50 -24.04
N PHE A 397 15.33 18.92 -23.33
CA PHE A 397 13.95 18.82 -23.80
C PHE A 397 13.08 19.93 -23.20
N ALA A 398 12.65 20.88 -24.03
CA ALA A 398 11.76 21.98 -23.66
C ALA A 398 10.28 21.57 -23.81
N LYS A 399 9.46 21.88 -22.80
CA LYS A 399 8.04 21.53 -22.78
C LYS A 399 7.26 22.37 -23.77
N LEU A 400 6.42 21.73 -24.58
CA LEU A 400 5.47 22.41 -25.45
C LEU A 400 4.12 22.58 -24.75
N LEU A 401 3.53 23.76 -24.87
CA LEU A 401 2.26 24.10 -24.25
C LEU A 401 1.11 23.43 -25.00
N ARG A 402 0.34 22.62 -24.29
CA ARG A 402 -0.87 22.00 -24.84
C ARG A 402 -1.98 23.03 -24.97
N GLU A 403 -2.68 23.02 -26.10
CA GLU A 403 -3.92 23.75 -26.28
C GLU A 403 -5.02 23.16 -25.40
N LYS A 404 -5.70 24.02 -24.65
CA LYS A 404 -6.89 23.69 -23.86
C LYS A 404 -8.03 24.62 -24.28
N PRO A 405 -9.30 24.29 -24.00
CA PRO A 405 -10.42 25.19 -24.29
C PRO A 405 -10.15 26.62 -23.76
N GLY A 406 -10.11 27.60 -24.67
CA GLY A 406 -9.85 29.00 -24.34
C GLY A 406 -8.38 29.37 -24.09
N VAL A 407 -7.45 28.43 -24.18
CA VAL A 407 -6.00 28.65 -23.98
C VAL A 407 -5.24 28.18 -25.22
N PRO A 408 -4.71 29.09 -26.05
CA PRO A 408 -3.89 28.73 -27.20
C PRO A 408 -2.69 27.90 -26.77
N GLY A 409 -2.42 26.83 -27.51
CA GLY A 409 -1.21 26.01 -27.35
C GLY A 409 -0.53 25.72 -28.67
N GLN A 410 0.62 25.07 -28.56
CA GLN A 410 1.52 24.67 -29.65
C GLN A 410 1.16 23.30 -30.23
N TRP A 411 0.44 22.49 -29.47
CA TRP A 411 -0.02 21.16 -29.86
C TRP A 411 -1.35 20.85 -29.16
N TRP A 412 -2.08 19.85 -29.62
CA TRP A 412 -3.30 19.38 -28.99
C TRP A 412 -3.41 17.86 -28.97
N TRP A 413 -4.19 17.34 -28.02
CA TRP A 413 -4.38 15.90 -27.80
C TRP A 413 -5.61 15.40 -28.53
N ASP A 414 -5.43 14.45 -29.44
CA ASP A 414 -6.50 13.79 -30.18
C ASP A 414 -6.64 12.34 -29.70
N ALA A 415 -7.52 12.12 -28.72
CA ALA A 415 -7.68 10.80 -28.07
C ALA A 415 -8.26 9.74 -29.02
N ASP A 416 -8.96 10.16 -30.07
CA ASP A 416 -9.72 9.28 -30.96
C ASP A 416 -8.96 8.97 -32.27
N PHE A 417 -7.78 9.55 -32.46
CA PHE A 417 -6.98 9.37 -33.69
C PHE A 417 -5.89 8.31 -33.54
N GLY A 418 -5.87 7.35 -34.46
CA GLY A 418 -4.94 6.22 -34.41
C GLY A 418 -5.36 5.15 -33.40
N PRO A 419 -4.50 4.15 -33.12
CA PRO A 419 -4.87 3.01 -32.27
C PRO A 419 -5.06 3.40 -30.79
N TYR A 420 -4.32 4.40 -30.32
CA TYR A 420 -4.23 4.76 -28.89
C TYR A 420 -4.25 6.28 -28.65
N GLY A 421 -4.67 7.06 -29.65
CA GLY A 421 -4.63 8.52 -29.65
C GLY A 421 -3.34 9.10 -30.23
N ALA A 422 -3.33 10.41 -30.44
CA ALA A 422 -2.25 11.13 -31.11
C ALA A 422 -1.98 12.54 -30.56
N VAL A 423 -0.71 12.93 -30.58
CA VAL A 423 -0.26 14.30 -30.38
C VAL A 423 -0.24 15.01 -31.72
N ARG A 424 -1.02 16.08 -31.88
CA ARG A 424 -1.06 16.90 -33.10
C ARG A 424 -0.34 18.21 -32.86
N ILE A 425 0.83 18.37 -33.48
CA ILE A 425 1.72 19.53 -33.35
C ILE A 425 1.38 20.54 -34.44
N LYS A 426 1.08 21.77 -34.02
CA LYS A 426 0.65 22.83 -34.94
C LYS A 426 1.74 23.24 -35.91
N PRO A 427 1.38 23.79 -37.09
CA PRO A 427 2.34 24.37 -38.01
C PRO A 427 3.27 25.39 -37.33
N PHE A 428 4.50 25.47 -37.80
CA PHE A 428 5.55 26.37 -37.28
C PHE A 428 6.04 26.08 -35.86
N GLN A 429 5.54 25.03 -35.20
CA GLN A 429 6.04 24.57 -33.88
C GLN A 429 7.04 23.42 -34.01
N TRP A 430 7.34 22.99 -35.23
CA TRP A 430 8.23 21.91 -35.58
C TRP A 430 9.03 22.26 -36.85
N GLY A 431 10.15 21.60 -37.03
CA GLY A 431 10.94 21.59 -38.26
C GLY A 431 11.44 20.18 -38.57
N TRP A 432 11.76 19.92 -39.84
CA TRP A 432 12.42 18.65 -40.22
C TRP A 432 13.76 18.50 -39.50
N GLY A 433 14.03 17.31 -38.97
CA GLY A 433 15.16 17.02 -38.10
C GLY A 433 14.91 17.22 -36.61
N ASP A 434 13.78 17.81 -36.20
CA ASP A 434 13.45 17.95 -34.78
C ASP A 434 13.24 16.58 -34.12
N LEU A 435 13.69 16.46 -32.86
CA LEU A 435 13.42 15.31 -32.01
C LEU A 435 12.37 15.68 -30.96
N PHE A 436 11.27 14.94 -30.94
CA PHE A 436 10.21 15.07 -29.93
C PHE A 436 10.29 13.94 -28.91
N LYS A 437 9.93 14.25 -27.67
CA LYS A 437 9.68 13.27 -26.62
C LYS A 437 8.24 13.40 -26.15
N VAL A 438 7.46 12.34 -26.28
CA VAL A 438 6.10 12.21 -25.73
C VAL A 438 6.17 11.37 -24.46
N VAL A 439 5.65 11.89 -23.35
CA VAL A 439 5.67 11.22 -22.05
C VAL A 439 4.24 11.01 -21.56
N TYR A 440 3.84 9.77 -21.31
CA TYR A 440 2.49 9.44 -20.83
C TYR A 440 2.47 8.16 -19.98
N LYS A 441 1.31 7.86 -19.41
CA LYS A 441 1.12 6.72 -18.51
C LYS A 441 0.44 5.56 -19.19
N ARG A 442 0.86 4.35 -18.86
CA ARG A 442 0.23 3.09 -19.27
C ARG A 442 0.06 2.21 -18.03
N VAL A 443 -0.91 1.29 -18.09
CA VAL A 443 -1.05 0.26 -17.06
C VAL A 443 -0.14 -0.91 -17.38
N MET A 444 0.55 -1.42 -16.36
CA MET A 444 1.21 -2.72 -16.40
C MET A 444 0.66 -3.59 -15.26
N LYS A 445 0.00 -4.70 -15.63
CA LYS A 445 -0.65 -5.64 -14.71
C LYS A 445 -0.42 -7.08 -15.13
N GLY A 446 0.43 -7.79 -14.38
CA GLY A 446 0.72 -9.22 -14.57
C GLY A 446 1.16 -9.66 -15.97
N HIS A 447 1.66 -10.89 -16.09
CA HIS A 447 2.13 -11.44 -17.37
C HIS A 447 1.00 -11.71 -18.37
N THR A 448 -0.13 -12.25 -17.88
CA THR A 448 -1.33 -12.51 -18.68
C THR A 448 -2.54 -12.44 -17.76
N ASN A 449 -3.63 -11.82 -18.20
CA ASN A 449 -4.89 -11.88 -17.48
C ASN A 449 -5.30 -13.34 -17.30
N LYS A 450 -5.32 -13.82 -16.05
CA LYS A 450 -5.93 -15.10 -15.70
C LYS A 450 -7.37 -14.81 -15.28
N THR A 451 -8.30 -15.63 -15.73
CA THR A 451 -9.64 -15.66 -15.18
C THR A 451 -9.69 -16.82 -14.21
N SER A 452 -10.03 -16.53 -12.97
CA SER A 452 -10.17 -17.54 -11.91
C SER A 452 -11.53 -17.39 -11.24
N THR A 453 -12.02 -18.49 -10.68
CA THR A 453 -13.37 -18.54 -10.10
C THR A 453 -13.29 -18.41 -8.59
N ALA A 454 -14.04 -17.48 -8.01
CA ALA A 454 -14.13 -17.33 -6.57
C ALA A 454 -14.90 -18.51 -5.94
N LEU A 455 -14.33 -19.12 -4.90
CA LEU A 455 -15.01 -20.14 -4.10
C LEU A 455 -16.20 -19.56 -3.32
N ASP A 456 -17.27 -20.34 -3.11
CA ASP A 456 -18.51 -19.91 -2.43
C ASP A 456 -18.28 -19.21 -1.07
N CYS A 457 -17.24 -19.59 -0.35
CA CYS A 457 -16.90 -18.98 0.94
C CYS A 457 -16.40 -17.53 0.85
N MET A 458 -16.15 -17.00 -0.35
CA MET A 458 -15.63 -15.64 -0.60
C MET A 458 -16.69 -14.54 -0.47
N GLU A 459 -17.97 -14.87 -0.32
CA GLU A 459 -18.99 -13.85 -0.06
C GLU A 459 -18.68 -13.03 1.22
N PRO A 460 -19.05 -11.75 1.30
CA PRO A 460 -19.71 -10.96 0.26
C PRO A 460 -18.73 -10.32 -0.73
N GLU A 461 -17.43 -10.62 -0.63
CA GLU A 461 -16.41 -9.96 -1.44
C GLU A 461 -16.55 -10.33 -2.92
N PHE A 462 -16.82 -11.61 -3.17
CA PHE A 462 -17.16 -12.14 -4.48
C PHE A 462 -18.41 -13.01 -4.40
N GLU A 463 -19.24 -12.96 -5.43
CA GLU A 463 -20.38 -13.85 -5.53
C GLU A 463 -19.89 -15.29 -5.81
N PRO A 464 -20.59 -16.33 -5.32
CA PRO A 464 -20.21 -17.72 -5.56
C PRO A 464 -20.12 -18.04 -7.06
N GLY A 465 -18.95 -18.52 -7.51
CA GLY A 465 -18.70 -18.81 -8.92
C GLY A 465 -18.42 -17.58 -9.79
N GLU A 466 -18.22 -16.41 -9.20
CA GLU A 466 -17.82 -15.20 -9.92
C GLU A 466 -16.46 -15.39 -10.59
N GLU A 467 -16.38 -15.12 -11.89
CA GLU A 467 -15.14 -15.07 -12.63
C GLU A 467 -14.44 -13.73 -12.37
N VAL A 468 -13.30 -13.78 -11.69
CA VAL A 468 -12.50 -12.62 -11.34
C VAL A 468 -11.22 -12.63 -12.17
N LEU A 469 -10.82 -11.43 -12.63
CA LEU A 469 -9.50 -11.24 -13.22
C LEU A 469 -8.47 -11.21 -12.11
N THR A 470 -7.52 -12.14 -12.18
CA THR A 470 -6.43 -12.25 -11.23
C THR A 470 -5.09 -12.15 -11.99
N TYR A 471 -4.05 -11.73 -11.27
CA TYR A 471 -2.70 -11.58 -11.82
C TYR A 471 -1.66 -12.32 -10.99
N GLY A 472 -1.28 -13.52 -11.44
CA GLY A 472 -0.27 -14.37 -10.80
C GLY A 472 1.11 -14.29 -11.43
N MET A 473 2.03 -15.11 -10.93
CA MET A 473 3.38 -15.21 -11.50
C MET A 473 3.38 -15.90 -12.87
N TYR A 474 4.47 -15.71 -13.61
CA TYR A 474 4.68 -16.37 -14.90
C TYR A 474 4.83 -17.88 -14.76
N SER A 475 5.50 -18.32 -13.71
CA SER A 475 5.71 -19.72 -13.37
C SER A 475 5.51 -19.91 -11.88
N GLU A 476 4.62 -20.83 -11.51
CA GLU A 476 4.37 -21.17 -10.12
C GLU A 476 4.57 -22.67 -9.86
N PRO A 477 4.98 -23.04 -8.63
CA PRO A 477 5.43 -22.15 -7.55
C PRO A 477 6.92 -21.82 -7.67
N GLU A 478 7.28 -20.57 -7.39
CA GLU A 478 8.66 -20.08 -7.32
C GLU A 478 8.77 -18.96 -6.26
N THR A 479 9.95 -18.39 -6.01
CA THR A 479 10.09 -17.29 -5.03
C THR A 479 9.48 -16.00 -5.59
N PRO A 480 8.42 -15.43 -5.01
CA PRO A 480 7.75 -14.24 -5.52
C PRO A 480 8.51 -12.94 -5.29
N TYR A 481 8.34 -12.03 -6.23
CA TYR A 481 8.73 -10.64 -6.17
C TYR A 481 7.53 -9.77 -6.56
N VAL A 482 7.10 -8.93 -5.61
CA VAL A 482 5.89 -8.11 -5.71
C VAL A 482 6.26 -6.67 -6.06
N PHE A 483 5.54 -6.13 -7.04
CA PHE A 483 5.58 -4.76 -7.53
C PHE A 483 4.21 -4.12 -7.28
N ALA A 484 4.17 -2.97 -6.61
CA ALA A 484 2.93 -2.25 -6.35
C ALA A 484 3.15 -0.75 -6.52
N GLU A 485 2.55 -0.16 -7.57
CA GLU A 485 2.82 1.22 -7.98
C GLU A 485 1.59 2.13 -7.93
N TRP A 486 1.83 3.34 -7.44
CA TRP A 486 0.91 4.48 -7.55
C TRP A 486 1.54 5.57 -8.41
N ASP A 487 0.67 6.36 -9.03
CA ASP A 487 1.03 7.50 -9.86
C ASP A 487 0.10 8.69 -9.58
N PHE A 488 0.68 9.86 -9.39
CA PHE A 488 -0.04 11.06 -9.01
C PHE A 488 0.79 12.33 -9.26
N ASP A 489 0.10 13.44 -9.54
CA ASP A 489 0.73 14.75 -9.66
C ASP A 489 0.66 15.55 -8.35
N LEU A 490 1.80 16.00 -7.83
CA LEU A 490 1.86 16.97 -6.73
C LEU A 490 1.98 18.41 -7.23
N ASP A 491 1.02 19.24 -6.86
CA ASP A 491 0.92 20.63 -7.31
C ASP A 491 0.65 21.60 -6.15
N LEU A 492 1.28 22.78 -6.20
CA LEU A 492 1.10 23.89 -5.27
C LEU A 492 0.03 24.89 -5.72
N ASP A 493 -0.37 24.87 -6.99
CA ASP A 493 -1.33 25.84 -7.54
C ASP A 493 -2.77 25.59 -7.09
N HIS A 494 -3.05 24.42 -6.50
CA HIS A 494 -4.40 23.99 -6.09
C HIS A 494 -4.46 23.52 -4.61
N PRO A 495 -4.05 24.37 -3.64
CA PRO A 495 -3.92 23.99 -2.24
C PRO A 495 -5.24 23.55 -1.58
N GLU A 496 -6.39 23.98 -2.11
CA GLU A 496 -7.73 23.60 -1.65
C GLU A 496 -8.08 22.12 -1.88
N ASN A 497 -7.41 21.46 -2.83
CA ASN A 497 -7.66 20.06 -3.19
C ASN A 497 -6.63 19.09 -2.56
N SER A 498 -5.81 19.56 -1.61
CA SER A 498 -4.76 18.78 -0.94
C SER A 498 -3.75 18.14 -1.92
N THR A 499 -3.56 18.73 -3.11
CA THR A 499 -2.70 18.18 -4.17
C THR A 499 -1.22 18.27 -3.88
N HIS A 500 -0.81 18.87 -2.76
CA HIS A 500 0.60 18.95 -2.36
C HIS A 500 1.11 17.72 -1.61
N GLN A 501 0.22 16.77 -1.25
CA GLN A 501 0.58 15.58 -0.50
C GLN A 501 -0.29 14.40 -0.92
N PHE A 502 0.34 13.34 -1.39
CA PHE A 502 -0.30 12.06 -1.65
C PHE A 502 -0.16 11.13 -0.44
N ARG A 503 -1.18 10.32 -0.18
CA ARG A 503 -1.14 9.30 0.86
C ARG A 503 -1.45 7.93 0.29
N CYS A 504 -0.63 6.95 0.59
CA CYS A 504 -0.96 5.56 0.37
C CYS A 504 -0.69 4.71 1.62
N VAL A 505 -1.17 3.48 1.58
CA VAL A 505 -1.13 2.53 2.67
C VAL A 505 -0.69 1.19 2.10
N SER A 506 0.25 0.54 2.81
CA SER A 506 0.61 -0.86 2.59
C SER A 506 0.40 -1.64 3.89
N VAL A 507 -0.15 -2.84 3.80
CA VAL A 507 -0.23 -3.79 4.92
C VAL A 507 0.61 -4.99 4.56
N TYR A 508 1.55 -5.37 5.43
CA TYR A 508 2.35 -6.58 5.28
C TYR A 508 2.08 -7.51 6.46
N GLY A 509 1.75 -8.76 6.18
CA GLY A 509 1.50 -9.76 7.23
C GLY A 509 1.88 -11.17 6.85
N LEU A 510 1.94 -12.02 7.86
CA LEU A 510 2.35 -13.42 7.76
C LEU A 510 1.54 -14.28 8.72
N THR A 511 0.85 -15.29 8.19
CA THR A 511 -0.02 -16.22 8.92
C THR A 511 0.33 -17.66 8.57
N LYS A 512 -0.28 -18.62 9.27
CA LYS A 512 -0.30 -20.02 8.80
C LYS A 512 -1.33 -20.15 7.68
N LEU A 513 -1.15 -21.13 6.81
CA LEU A 513 -2.17 -21.51 5.84
C LEU A 513 -3.31 -22.25 6.53
N HIS A 514 -4.51 -21.70 6.43
CA HIS A 514 -5.73 -22.34 6.94
C HIS A 514 -6.53 -22.92 5.79
N ASP A 515 -6.86 -22.07 4.83
CA ASP A 515 -7.76 -22.42 3.72
C ASP A 515 -7.58 -21.53 2.49
N GLY A 516 -6.52 -20.73 2.41
CA GLY A 516 -6.15 -20.06 1.16
C GLY A 516 -5.96 -21.05 0.00
N VAL A 517 -6.44 -20.67 -1.18
CA VAL A 517 -6.30 -21.47 -2.41
C VAL A 517 -5.81 -20.55 -3.51
N ASP A 518 -4.82 -21.03 -4.26
CA ASP A 518 -4.33 -20.41 -5.46
C ASP A 518 -4.75 -21.24 -6.70
N PRO A 519 -5.06 -20.61 -7.85
CA PRO A 519 -5.49 -21.30 -9.06
C PRO A 519 -4.53 -22.39 -9.58
N GLU A 520 -3.23 -22.27 -9.31
CA GLU A 520 -2.17 -23.17 -9.79
C GLU A 520 -1.65 -24.15 -8.72
N MET A 521 -2.25 -24.17 -7.53
CA MET A 521 -1.92 -25.12 -6.47
C MET A 521 -2.22 -26.59 -6.87
N PRO A 522 -1.46 -27.56 -6.32
CA PRO A 522 -1.49 -28.95 -6.75
C PRO A 522 -2.72 -29.73 -6.25
N GLU A 523 -2.80 -30.99 -6.67
CA GLU A 523 -3.91 -31.92 -6.45
C GLU A 523 -4.37 -31.95 -4.98
N GLY A 524 -5.63 -31.57 -4.74
CA GLY A 524 -6.22 -31.37 -3.40
C GLY A 524 -6.90 -30.00 -3.26
N SER A 525 -6.51 -29.03 -4.09
CA SER A 525 -7.20 -27.75 -4.27
C SER A 525 -8.01 -27.76 -5.59
N PRO A 526 -9.16 -27.08 -5.66
CA PRO A 526 -9.91 -26.96 -6.91
C PRO A 526 -9.11 -26.17 -7.95
N ALA A 527 -8.68 -26.83 -9.03
CA ALA A 527 -7.88 -26.18 -10.07
C ALA A 527 -8.67 -25.05 -10.77
N GLY A 528 -8.04 -23.88 -10.94
CA GLY A 528 -8.68 -22.71 -11.56
C GLY A 528 -9.59 -21.91 -10.63
N GLU A 529 -9.73 -22.31 -9.37
CA GLU A 529 -10.44 -21.55 -8.34
C GLU A 529 -9.45 -20.88 -7.40
N PHE A 530 -9.91 -19.84 -6.70
CA PHE A 530 -9.10 -19.16 -5.70
C PHE A 530 -9.87 -18.90 -4.41
N ARG A 531 -9.11 -18.67 -3.34
CA ARG A 531 -9.62 -18.25 -2.04
C ARG A 531 -8.59 -17.41 -1.29
N ILE A 532 -9.02 -16.24 -0.82
CA ILE A 532 -8.25 -15.49 0.18
C ILE A 532 -8.32 -16.26 1.50
N ASP A 533 -7.16 -16.48 2.12
CA ASP A 533 -7.05 -17.19 3.39
C ASP A 533 -7.87 -16.49 4.47
N SER A 534 -8.59 -17.28 5.26
CA SER A 534 -9.55 -16.76 6.24
C SER A 534 -8.92 -15.95 7.38
N GLU A 535 -7.67 -16.26 7.79
CA GLU A 535 -6.96 -15.40 8.76
C GLU A 535 -6.53 -14.08 8.10
N VAL A 536 -6.11 -14.12 6.83
CA VAL A 536 -5.75 -12.92 6.05
C VAL A 536 -6.95 -12.00 5.88
N GLN A 537 -8.10 -12.51 5.43
CA GLN A 537 -9.33 -11.71 5.28
C GLN A 537 -9.74 -11.10 6.63
N TYR A 538 -9.74 -11.88 7.71
CA TYR A 538 -10.06 -11.39 9.06
C TYR A 538 -9.14 -10.22 9.51
N LEU A 539 -7.85 -10.29 9.18
CA LEU A 539 -6.89 -9.23 9.50
C LEU A 539 -7.10 -7.98 8.65
N LEU A 540 -7.35 -8.16 7.35
CA LEU A 540 -7.59 -7.07 6.40
C LEU A 540 -8.92 -6.37 6.64
N ASP A 541 -9.97 -7.07 7.02
CA ASP A 541 -11.24 -6.46 7.44
C ASP A 541 -11.02 -5.56 8.67
N GLY A 542 -10.12 -5.96 9.57
CA GLY A 542 -9.72 -5.10 10.70
C GLY A 542 -9.04 -3.80 10.30
N VAL A 543 -8.47 -3.73 9.09
CA VAL A 543 -7.79 -2.55 8.54
C VAL A 543 -8.72 -1.77 7.61
N PHE A 544 -9.34 -2.43 6.64
CA PHE A 544 -10.08 -1.84 5.53
C PHE A 544 -11.60 -1.84 5.70
N ASN A 545 -12.15 -2.71 6.54
CA ASN A 545 -13.57 -2.77 6.86
C ASN A 545 -13.84 -2.73 8.38
N PRO A 546 -13.20 -1.81 9.15
CA PRO A 546 -13.37 -1.79 10.59
C PRO A 546 -14.82 -1.48 10.97
N LEU A 547 -15.31 -2.14 12.02
CA LEU A 547 -16.62 -1.83 12.58
C LEU A 547 -16.61 -0.41 13.17
N ASP A 548 -17.30 0.50 12.49
CA ASP A 548 -17.41 1.89 12.90
C ASP A 548 -18.56 2.13 13.90
N LEU A 549 -18.52 3.30 14.55
CA LEU A 549 -19.54 3.69 15.53
C LEU A 549 -20.93 3.85 14.91
N ARG A 550 -21.00 4.20 13.62
CA ARG A 550 -22.26 4.35 12.90
C ARG A 550 -22.94 3.00 12.75
N THR A 551 -22.22 2.00 12.27
CA THR A 551 -22.68 0.61 12.13
C THR A 551 -23.06 0.06 13.50
N ALA A 552 -22.24 0.28 14.53
CA ALA A 552 -22.56 -0.17 15.89
C ALA A 552 -23.86 0.45 16.46
N ALA A 553 -24.16 1.71 16.12
CA ALA A 553 -25.34 2.43 16.63
C ALA A 553 -26.65 2.07 15.90
N HIS A 554 -26.58 1.49 14.70
CA HIS A 554 -27.75 1.16 13.88
C HIS A 554 -28.01 -0.34 13.75
N LYS A 555 -27.40 -1.16 14.62
CA LYS A 555 -27.66 -2.60 14.66
C LYS A 555 -29.10 -2.88 15.10
N ASP A 556 -29.71 -3.88 14.46
CA ASP A 556 -30.98 -4.49 14.86
C ASP A 556 -30.77 -5.68 15.82
N THR A 557 -29.53 -6.11 16.02
CA THR A 557 -29.13 -7.12 17.00
C THR A 557 -28.77 -6.51 18.36
N PHE A 558 -28.91 -7.31 19.42
CA PHE A 558 -28.37 -6.99 20.74
C PHE A 558 -27.58 -8.17 21.29
N ARG A 559 -26.64 -7.90 22.20
CA ARG A 559 -25.77 -8.91 22.80
C ARG A 559 -26.19 -9.20 24.23
N TRP A 560 -26.23 -10.47 24.60
CA TRP A 560 -26.38 -10.95 25.98
C TRP A 560 -25.22 -11.85 26.34
N CYS A 561 -25.13 -12.21 27.62
CA CYS A 561 -24.16 -13.17 28.10
C CYS A 561 -24.84 -14.11 29.09
N GLN A 562 -24.70 -15.42 28.87
CA GLN A 562 -25.16 -16.46 29.79
C GLN A 562 -23.96 -17.20 30.38
N LYS A 563 -23.98 -17.48 31.68
CA LYS A 563 -22.96 -18.28 32.35
C LYS A 563 -23.61 -19.37 33.17
N GLY A 564 -22.96 -20.52 33.29
CA GLY A 564 -23.46 -21.64 34.10
C GLY A 564 -22.48 -22.79 34.21
N MET A 565 -22.89 -23.87 34.86
CA MET A 565 -22.16 -25.14 34.84
C MET A 565 -22.32 -25.79 33.47
N ALA A 566 -21.23 -26.28 32.89
CA ALA A 566 -21.26 -26.98 31.62
C ALA A 566 -21.99 -28.33 31.78
N THR A 567 -22.93 -28.56 30.88
CA THR A 567 -23.66 -29.81 30.68
C THR A 567 -23.60 -30.13 29.20
N SER A 568 -23.90 -31.39 28.82
CA SER A 568 -23.94 -31.80 27.40
C SER A 568 -24.87 -30.93 26.56
N THR A 569 -25.88 -30.33 27.20
CA THR A 569 -26.85 -29.45 26.57
C THR A 569 -26.98 -28.16 27.39
N ILE A 570 -26.86 -27.00 26.75
CA ILE A 570 -27.03 -25.67 27.32
C ILE A 570 -28.22 -25.00 26.64
N VAL A 571 -29.23 -24.59 27.41
CA VAL A 571 -30.39 -23.84 26.90
C VAL A 571 -30.17 -22.35 27.15
N LEU A 572 -30.19 -21.55 26.08
CA LEU A 572 -29.99 -20.11 26.11
C LEU A 572 -31.32 -19.40 26.38
N GLU A 573 -31.46 -18.84 27.58
CA GLU A 573 -32.69 -18.13 27.98
C GLU A 573 -32.42 -16.70 28.44
N SER A 574 -31.16 -16.34 28.73
CA SER A 574 -30.79 -15.02 29.27
C SER A 574 -31.25 -13.82 28.42
N HIS A 575 -31.41 -13.99 27.11
CA HIS A 575 -31.93 -12.98 26.20
C HIS A 575 -33.40 -12.62 26.43
N LEU A 576 -34.16 -13.51 27.07
CA LEU A 576 -35.57 -13.33 27.42
C LEU A 576 -35.75 -12.49 28.69
N TYR A 577 -34.65 -12.15 29.39
CA TYR A 577 -34.68 -11.44 30.65
C TYR A 577 -33.91 -10.10 30.57
N ASP A 578 -34.32 -9.11 31.36
CA ASP A 578 -33.53 -7.90 31.58
C ASP A 578 -32.40 -8.12 32.59
N LYS A 579 -31.60 -7.08 32.86
CA LYS A 579 -30.49 -7.16 33.83
C LYS A 579 -30.93 -7.42 35.28
N TYR A 580 -32.23 -7.35 35.56
CA TYR A 580 -32.84 -7.60 36.87
C TYR A 580 -33.56 -8.95 36.93
N GLY A 581 -33.56 -9.73 35.85
CA GLY A 581 -34.24 -11.02 35.77
C GLY A 581 -35.73 -10.93 35.46
N ASN A 582 -36.26 -9.76 35.11
CA ASN A 582 -37.64 -9.63 34.66
C ASN A 582 -37.75 -10.13 33.22
N ARG A 583 -38.84 -10.84 32.89
CA ARG A 583 -39.12 -11.21 31.51
C ARG A 583 -39.32 -9.97 30.65
N ARG A 584 -38.74 -9.97 29.45
CA ARG A 584 -38.94 -8.92 28.45
C ARG A 584 -40.18 -9.19 27.61
N ASP A 585 -41.34 -9.24 28.26
CA ASP A 585 -42.63 -9.45 27.59
C ASP A 585 -43.05 -8.24 26.73
N CYS A 586 -42.30 -7.13 26.78
CA CYS A 586 -42.56 -5.85 26.12
C CYS A 586 -41.90 -5.69 24.74
N LEU A 587 -41.13 -6.66 24.28
CA LEU A 587 -40.58 -6.66 22.93
C LEU A 587 -41.53 -7.47 22.04
N GLU A 588 -42.15 -6.81 21.06
CA GLU A 588 -43.30 -7.34 20.30
C GLU A 588 -42.96 -8.52 19.37
N GLU A 589 -41.68 -8.90 19.25
CA GLU A 589 -41.21 -9.95 18.34
C GLU A 589 -40.45 -11.09 19.06
N ALA A 590 -40.52 -12.30 18.50
CA ALA A 590 -39.79 -13.46 19.01
C ALA A 590 -38.27 -13.27 18.82
N HIS A 591 -37.55 -13.08 19.93
CA HIS A 591 -36.09 -13.06 19.92
C HIS A 591 -35.54 -14.47 19.74
N ARG A 592 -34.69 -14.64 18.73
CA ARG A 592 -33.96 -15.88 18.46
C ARG A 592 -32.46 -15.61 18.59
N VAL A 593 -31.70 -16.61 18.99
CA VAL A 593 -30.24 -16.57 18.85
C VAL A 593 -29.92 -16.41 17.37
N TRP A 594 -29.12 -15.40 17.05
CA TRP A 594 -28.61 -15.21 15.70
C TRP A 594 -27.42 -16.14 15.49
N VAL A 595 -27.60 -17.11 14.59
CA VAL A 595 -26.59 -18.12 14.21
C VAL A 595 -26.31 -17.91 12.72
N PRO A 596 -25.37 -17.02 12.35
CA PRO A 596 -25.02 -16.81 10.94
C PRO A 596 -24.34 -18.06 10.40
N ASP A 597 -24.44 -18.35 9.11
CA ASP A 597 -23.78 -19.53 8.52
C ASP A 597 -22.25 -19.49 8.70
N LYS A 598 -21.66 -18.30 8.57
CA LYS A 598 -20.22 -18.06 8.75
C LYS A 598 -19.90 -17.74 10.21
N TRP A 599 -19.28 -18.68 10.92
CA TRP A 599 -18.88 -18.51 12.32
C TRP A 599 -17.46 -17.93 12.45
N GLY A 600 -17.29 -16.95 13.33
CA GLY A 600 -15.96 -16.42 13.67
C GLY A 600 -15.45 -15.28 12.79
N GLU A 601 -16.25 -14.82 11.83
CA GLU A 601 -15.93 -13.67 10.97
C GLU A 601 -15.66 -12.38 11.76
N TYR A 602 -14.90 -11.47 11.14
CA TYR A 602 -14.63 -10.18 11.72
C TYR A 602 -15.93 -9.37 11.86
N CYS A 603 -16.20 -8.88 13.07
CA CYS A 603 -17.34 -8.03 13.40
C CYS A 603 -18.75 -8.51 13.00
N SER A 604 -18.88 -9.77 12.58
CA SER A 604 -20.16 -10.46 12.45
C SER A 604 -20.71 -10.79 13.83
N ASP A 605 -22.00 -10.55 14.02
CA ASP A 605 -22.66 -11.02 15.24
C ASP A 605 -22.83 -12.53 15.11
N SER A 606 -22.25 -13.27 16.06
CA SER A 606 -22.38 -14.72 16.15
C SER A 606 -22.31 -15.10 17.63
N GLU A 607 -22.86 -16.24 17.97
CA GLU A 607 -22.65 -16.84 19.28
C GLU A 607 -21.19 -17.26 19.45
N LYS A 608 -20.68 -17.11 20.68
CA LYS A 608 -19.32 -17.48 21.04
C LYS A 608 -19.35 -18.23 22.37
N VAL A 609 -19.07 -19.52 22.32
CA VAL A 609 -19.09 -20.37 23.51
C VAL A 609 -17.69 -20.47 24.09
N ILE A 610 -17.54 -20.09 25.35
CA ILE A 610 -16.30 -20.17 26.11
C ILE A 610 -16.49 -21.23 27.20
N LEU A 611 -15.66 -22.26 27.19
CA LEU A 611 -15.61 -23.26 28.26
C LEU A 611 -14.45 -22.92 29.21
N TYR A 612 -14.75 -22.72 30.49
CA TYR A 612 -13.77 -22.51 31.54
C TYR A 612 -13.46 -23.86 32.18
N THR A 613 -12.28 -24.38 31.85
CA THR A 613 -11.76 -25.67 32.32
C THR A 613 -10.70 -25.45 33.41
N SER A 614 -10.23 -26.54 34.03
CA SER A 614 -9.09 -26.52 34.96
C SER A 614 -7.80 -26.00 34.31
N SER A 615 -7.65 -26.16 32.99
CA SER A 615 -6.53 -25.64 32.20
C SER A 615 -6.72 -24.18 31.78
N GLY A 616 -7.86 -23.57 32.10
CA GLY A 616 -8.21 -22.20 31.73
C GLY A 616 -9.39 -22.12 30.73
N PRO A 617 -9.75 -20.90 30.29
CA PRO A 617 -10.81 -20.69 29.31
C PRO A 617 -10.39 -21.16 27.90
N ARG A 618 -11.29 -21.84 27.19
CA ARG A 618 -11.17 -22.32 25.80
C ARG A 618 -12.33 -21.80 24.94
N LEU A 619 -12.02 -21.11 23.83
CA LEU A 619 -13.05 -20.67 22.86
C LEU A 619 -13.40 -21.91 22.06
N LEU A 620 -14.67 -22.30 22.09
CA LEU A 620 -15.14 -23.45 21.33
C LEU A 620 -15.47 -23.02 19.91
N LYS A 621 -15.14 -23.86 18.92
CA LYS A 621 -15.45 -23.69 17.49
C LYS A 621 -16.76 -24.39 17.15
N ARG A 622 -17.66 -23.69 16.45
CA ARG A 622 -18.94 -24.26 16.02
C ARG A 622 -18.71 -25.42 15.06
N ASP A 623 -19.54 -26.45 15.18
CA ASP A 623 -19.53 -27.69 14.40
C ASP A 623 -18.26 -28.54 14.56
N VAL A 624 -17.37 -28.13 15.47
CA VAL A 624 -16.16 -28.87 15.86
C VAL A 624 -16.20 -29.24 17.33
N ASP A 625 -16.45 -28.25 18.21
CA ASP A 625 -16.52 -28.42 19.66
C ASP A 625 -17.97 -28.44 20.18
N TYR A 626 -18.91 -27.85 19.44
CA TYR A 626 -20.33 -27.79 19.80
C TYR A 626 -21.21 -27.62 18.56
N THR A 627 -22.47 -28.02 18.66
CA THR A 627 -23.51 -27.67 17.68
C THR A 627 -24.54 -26.75 18.32
N ILE A 628 -25.24 -25.95 17.51
CA ILE A 628 -26.33 -25.09 17.99
C ILE A 628 -27.59 -25.29 17.15
N SER A 629 -28.74 -25.42 17.81
CA SER A 629 -30.05 -25.52 17.17
C SER A 629 -31.06 -24.67 17.93
N GLY A 630 -31.53 -23.59 17.28
CA GLY A 630 -32.35 -22.58 17.92
C GLY A 630 -31.64 -21.99 19.13
N ASN A 631 -32.22 -22.17 20.32
CA ASN A 631 -31.66 -21.67 21.57
C ASN A 631 -30.86 -22.73 22.36
N THR A 632 -30.50 -23.84 21.73
CA THR A 632 -29.84 -24.96 22.42
C THR A 632 -28.45 -25.20 21.85
N ILE A 633 -27.43 -25.14 22.71
CA ILE A 633 -26.06 -25.54 22.41
C ILE A 633 -25.85 -26.97 22.91
N THR A 634 -25.28 -27.83 22.07
CA THR A 634 -24.85 -29.19 22.45
C THR A 634 -23.34 -29.24 22.42
N LEU A 635 -22.70 -29.41 23.58
CA LEU A 635 -21.25 -29.54 23.68
C LEU A 635 -20.83 -30.95 23.23
N LEU A 636 -19.83 -31.03 22.35
CA LEU A 636 -19.27 -32.30 21.86
C LEU A 636 -18.19 -32.84 22.81
N ASP A 637 -17.50 -31.95 23.53
CA ASP A 637 -16.49 -32.29 24.54
C ASP A 637 -16.57 -31.33 25.74
N TYR A 638 -16.68 -31.87 26.96
CA TYR A 638 -16.60 -31.13 28.22
C TYR A 638 -16.30 -32.05 29.41
N THR A 639 -15.70 -31.52 30.47
CA THR A 639 -15.50 -32.24 31.73
C THR A 639 -16.55 -31.84 32.77
N PRO A 640 -17.15 -32.80 33.51
CA PRO A 640 -18.02 -32.47 34.62
C PRO A 640 -17.32 -31.58 35.65
N GLY A 641 -17.87 -30.38 35.87
CA GLY A 641 -17.27 -29.35 36.72
C GLY A 641 -16.79 -28.12 35.97
N ASP A 642 -16.63 -28.21 34.64
CA ASP A 642 -16.38 -27.04 33.81
C ASP A 642 -17.55 -26.05 33.88
N THR A 643 -17.27 -24.77 33.65
CA THR A 643 -18.32 -23.73 33.52
C THR A 643 -18.30 -23.16 32.13
N TYR A 644 -19.43 -22.64 31.65
CA TYR A 644 -19.52 -22.02 30.34
C TYR A 644 -19.82 -20.53 30.45
N LYS A 645 -19.48 -19.82 29.39
CA LYS A 645 -20.00 -18.50 29.05
C LYS A 645 -20.37 -18.49 27.57
N VAL A 646 -21.59 -18.11 27.25
CA VAL A 646 -22.05 -17.83 25.88
C VAL A 646 -22.28 -16.34 25.74
#